data_AF-A0A5E8CJM7-F1
#
_entry.id   AF-A0A5E8CJM7-F1
#
_cell.length_a   1.000
_cell.length_b   1.000
_cell.length_c   1.000
_cell.angle_alpha   90.00
_cell.angle_beta   90.00
_cell.angle_gamma   90.00
#
_symmetry.space_group_name_H-M   'P 1'
#
loop_
_entity.id
_entity.type
_entity.pdbx_description
1 polymer ?
#
loop_
_entity_poly.entity_id
_entity_poly.type
_entity_poly.pdbx_seq_one_letter_code
_entity_poly.pdbx_strand_id
1 'polypeptide(L)'
;MKNINKRKIILISSLLYLSSKKEILNQRQTGHVFNNEDLKKAVKEWVKDPSSTKATYGEINDWNVSQVTDMSELFDGASRFNDDISSWKVGNVTDMSGMFGGATSFDGNISSWDVSQVTYMSHMFFTATSFNQNLNSWDVSNVNNMKGMFLRASSFNGNISSWDVSSVNNMNNMFTEATSLSAENKCKIYKSWSYNQLFNKQYLSWNTEECEKLILFTNETLKKAVGEWLKDPSSTEAKYGEINDWDVSQVTNMSKLFGATSFDGNISSWDVSSVTDMTLMFAFATSFNGNISSWDVSNVTYMTEMFSHAYKFNGDISSWKVGNVTDMKAMFRAAISFDQDLNSWDVSNVTYMTEMFSHAYNFNGNISSWDVSNVRMMANMFYSATRFDQDLNSKKISIEDSSTGKAYTAWDVSNVTLMTNMFISAISFNQDISSWDVSSVTNMQAMFMGATGFNQNLSSWDVSIVTNMESMFLGADSLSAENKCKIYNSWSKKSEKFKGQYLSWNTEECEKLILFTNETLKKAVGEWLKDPITAQEKYGDINEWDVSKVTNMSELFKNSTSFNDDISSWDVSSVTNMYFMLEGATSFDQDLNSWDVSSVTNMQAMFSNATSFNGNISSWDVSNVTTMFAMFNGAKSFNGNINTKKISIEDSSTGKAYTAWDVSNVTRMNNMFIDASSFNQDISSWDVSTVTTISWMFAGSNSLSADNKCKIYNSWSKKSEKFKGVYANWNTEECETLTIPKPKPKPKPNKQDIKQDAKEFNLDNLENEIRDDVLDLSSKRISNKKKFINSMRKLNNPTLKELKISHLLYYTNFETKTESVIIKNFLTELKNNYPNLKIYHCRSKKCTEFKLDIIIVEDEDEPGLTQDETKIYKSYYYLLQDSEYNEKNIPIYKENLKKLRNEIKEKMDKKMDKGENKELNVYIVKDILGSDNLNKWTYYYWAYLNLSRKKNGNVKKFTCINCKNKLNFSTADILNKTELIEYSDISLLKYMKIGLKKEHNIIKKKVSVFLGFKENQVQCNNCNLRLGIYTEDTFTASLQCILLDWEK
;
A
#
# COMPACT_ATOMS: atom_id res chain seq x y z
N MET A 1 -77.61 -30.55 25.62
CA MET A 1 -76.93 -30.52 26.94
C MET A 1 -75.44 -30.61 26.68
N LYS A 2 -74.76 -29.47 26.54
CA LYS A 2 -74.18 -28.64 27.62
C LYS A 2 -72.93 -29.32 28.24
N ASN A 3 -71.81 -28.61 28.17
CA ASN A 3 -70.60 -28.75 29.00
C ASN A 3 -69.41 -29.62 28.55
N ILE A 4 -69.00 -29.61 27.28
CA ILE A 4 -67.57 -29.84 26.98
C ILE A 4 -67.11 -28.85 25.91
N ASN A 5 -67.21 -27.55 26.22
CA ASN A 5 -66.60 -26.51 25.39
C ASN A 5 -66.14 -25.34 26.27
N LYS A 6 -64.84 -25.28 26.56
CA LYS A 6 -64.04 -24.07 26.83
C LYS A 6 -62.62 -24.42 27.26
N ARG A 7 -62.41 -25.46 28.10
CA ARG A 7 -61.03 -25.82 28.56
C ARG A 7 -60.13 -26.40 27.47
N LYS A 8 -60.63 -27.26 26.57
CA LYS A 8 -59.80 -27.83 25.47
C LYS A 8 -59.48 -26.81 24.37
N ILE A 9 -60.41 -25.92 24.04
CA ILE A 9 -60.15 -24.86 23.04
C ILE A 9 -59.21 -23.80 23.62
N ILE A 10 -59.36 -23.40 24.89
CA ILE A 10 -58.38 -22.50 25.54
C ILE A 10 -57.00 -23.17 25.64
N LEU A 11 -56.90 -24.46 25.98
CA LEU A 11 -55.60 -25.16 25.99
C LEU A 11 -54.96 -25.24 24.61
N ILE A 12 -55.72 -25.49 23.54
CA ILE A 12 -55.18 -25.57 22.17
C ILE A 12 -54.84 -24.17 21.63
N SER A 13 -55.64 -23.14 21.93
CA SER A 13 -55.32 -21.75 21.58
C SER A 13 -54.16 -21.20 22.41
N SER A 14 -54.02 -21.57 23.68
CA SER A 14 -52.86 -21.22 24.52
C SER A 14 -51.60 -22.00 24.12
N LEU A 15 -51.73 -23.27 23.71
CA LEU A 15 -50.61 -24.07 23.18
C LEU A 15 -50.18 -23.62 21.78
N LEU A 16 -51.11 -23.18 20.92
CA LEU A 16 -50.80 -22.57 19.62
C LEU A 16 -50.26 -21.14 19.77
N TYR A 17 -50.71 -20.37 20.77
CA TYR A 17 -50.15 -19.05 21.11
C TYR A 17 -48.78 -19.15 21.81
N LEU A 18 -48.52 -20.22 22.57
CA LEU A 18 -47.20 -20.55 23.14
C LEU A 18 -46.26 -21.19 22.11
N SER A 19 -46.77 -21.97 21.15
CA SER A 19 -46.03 -22.51 20.00
C SER A 19 -45.67 -21.40 19.03
N SER A 20 -46.58 -20.47 18.72
CA SER A 20 -46.28 -19.32 17.86
C SER A 20 -45.34 -18.32 18.53
N LYS A 21 -45.31 -18.21 19.88
CA LYS A 21 -44.28 -17.43 20.58
C LYS A 21 -42.93 -18.13 20.67
N LYS A 22 -42.90 -19.48 20.69
CA LYS A 22 -41.64 -20.25 20.65
C LYS A 22 -41.03 -20.32 19.25
N GLU A 23 -41.84 -20.25 18.20
CA GLU A 23 -41.37 -20.20 16.80
C GLU A 23 -41.04 -18.78 16.32
N ILE A 24 -41.48 -17.72 17.02
CA ILE A 24 -41.08 -16.32 16.73
C ILE A 24 -39.80 -15.89 17.49
N LEU A 25 -39.29 -16.70 18.42
CA LEU A 25 -38.03 -16.43 19.15
C LEU A 25 -36.83 -17.28 18.71
N ASN A 26 -37.00 -18.16 17.72
CA ASN A 26 -35.94 -19.03 17.19
C ASN A 26 -35.60 -18.70 15.72
N GLN A 27 -35.58 -17.42 15.36
CA GLN A 27 -34.69 -16.99 14.28
C GLN A 27 -33.28 -16.98 14.86
N ARG A 28 -32.36 -17.77 14.28
CA ARG A 28 -30.93 -17.63 14.53
C ARG A 28 -30.55 -16.17 14.23
N GLN A 29 -30.41 -15.33 15.25
CA GLN A 29 -29.79 -14.01 15.10
C GLN A 29 -28.27 -14.20 15.06
N THR A 30 -27.76 -14.78 13.99
CA THR A 30 -26.37 -14.57 13.59
C THR A 30 -26.26 -13.09 13.22
N GLY A 31 -25.60 -12.29 14.07
CA GLY A 31 -25.46 -10.83 13.88
C GLY A 31 -26.17 -9.94 14.90
N HIS A 32 -26.58 -10.46 16.07
CA HIS A 32 -27.06 -9.58 17.16
C HIS A 32 -25.93 -8.65 17.63
N VAL A 33 -26.16 -7.33 17.50
CA VAL A 33 -25.23 -6.30 17.96
C VAL A 33 -25.65 -5.85 19.35
N PHE A 34 -24.77 -6.04 20.33
CA PHE A 34 -25.06 -5.72 21.73
C PHE A 34 -24.86 -4.23 22.03
N ASN A 35 -25.78 -3.66 22.81
CA ASN A 35 -25.57 -2.42 23.56
C ASN A 35 -25.26 -2.74 25.03
N ASN A 36 -24.96 -1.72 25.84
CA ASN A 36 -24.54 -1.88 27.24
C ASN A 36 -25.56 -2.70 28.07
N GLU A 37 -26.85 -2.42 27.96
CA GLU A 37 -27.90 -3.07 28.78
C GLU A 37 -28.17 -4.50 28.33
N ASP A 38 -28.26 -4.72 27.02
CA ASP A 38 -28.52 -6.03 26.46
C ASP A 38 -27.35 -6.99 26.70
N LEU A 39 -26.09 -6.51 26.64
CA LEU A 39 -24.92 -7.32 26.98
C LEU A 39 -24.93 -7.74 28.46
N LYS A 40 -25.17 -6.80 29.38
CA LYS A 40 -25.25 -7.11 30.83
C LYS A 40 -26.33 -8.15 31.13
N LYS A 41 -27.46 -8.09 30.43
CA LYS A 41 -28.52 -9.08 30.56
C LYS A 41 -28.11 -10.45 30.00
N ALA A 42 -27.56 -10.48 28.79
CA ALA A 42 -27.14 -11.72 28.14
C ALA A 42 -26.02 -12.42 28.93
N VAL A 43 -25.05 -11.69 29.49
CA VAL A 43 -24.01 -12.27 30.34
C VAL A 43 -24.60 -12.84 31.64
N LYS A 44 -25.54 -12.16 32.29
CA LYS A 44 -26.23 -12.71 33.48
C LYS A 44 -26.97 -14.02 33.18
N GLU A 45 -27.58 -14.11 32.01
CA GLU A 45 -28.20 -15.35 31.53
C GLU A 45 -27.14 -16.42 31.23
N TRP A 46 -26.04 -16.05 30.59
CA TRP A 46 -24.92 -16.94 30.27
C TRP A 46 -24.30 -17.55 31.52
N VAL A 47 -23.93 -16.73 32.51
CA VAL A 47 -23.32 -17.18 33.76
C VAL A 47 -24.25 -18.14 34.53
N LYS A 48 -25.56 -18.00 34.37
CA LYS A 48 -26.57 -18.85 35.01
C LYS A 48 -26.80 -20.16 34.25
N ASP A 49 -26.94 -20.11 32.94
CA ASP A 49 -27.18 -21.25 32.05
C ASP A 49 -26.62 -20.96 30.64
N PRO A 50 -25.35 -21.33 30.39
CA PRO A 50 -24.72 -21.14 29.08
C PRO A 50 -25.46 -21.88 27.96
N SER A 51 -26.06 -23.05 28.25
CA SER A 51 -26.73 -23.86 27.25
C SER A 51 -28.00 -23.18 26.73
N SER A 52 -28.79 -22.59 27.61
CA SER A 52 -29.99 -21.83 27.21
C SER A 52 -29.64 -20.52 26.50
N THR A 53 -28.57 -19.85 26.94
CA THR A 53 -28.18 -18.53 26.42
C THR A 53 -27.57 -18.66 25.04
N LYS A 54 -26.76 -19.71 24.82
CA LYS A 54 -26.24 -20.10 23.51
C LYS A 54 -27.32 -20.33 22.45
N ALA A 55 -28.46 -20.90 22.85
CA ALA A 55 -29.59 -21.07 21.93
C ALA A 55 -30.24 -19.74 21.50
N THR A 56 -30.07 -18.69 22.30
CA THR A 56 -30.66 -17.36 22.07
C THR A 56 -29.69 -16.42 21.34
N TYR A 57 -28.43 -16.38 21.76
CA TYR A 57 -27.44 -15.38 21.32
C TYR A 57 -26.24 -15.97 20.56
N GLY A 58 -26.15 -17.30 20.40
CA GLY A 58 -24.97 -17.96 19.84
C GLY A 58 -23.84 -18.12 20.87
N GLU A 59 -22.68 -18.58 20.40
CA GLU A 59 -21.48 -18.74 21.25
C GLU A 59 -21.01 -17.38 21.78
N ILE A 60 -20.59 -17.32 23.05
CA ILE A 60 -20.15 -16.06 23.67
C ILE A 60 -18.96 -15.42 22.94
N ASN A 61 -18.07 -16.22 22.35
CA ASN A 61 -16.94 -15.74 21.55
C ASN A 61 -17.37 -15.11 20.21
N ASP A 62 -18.61 -15.29 19.75
CA ASP A 62 -19.09 -14.72 18.49
C ASP A 62 -19.96 -13.47 18.71
N TRP A 63 -20.09 -13.01 19.96
CA TRP A 63 -20.94 -11.87 20.30
C TRP A 63 -20.36 -10.56 19.76
N ASN A 64 -21.16 -9.83 18.97
CA ASN A 64 -20.76 -8.52 18.47
C ASN A 64 -20.96 -7.43 19.54
N VAL A 65 -19.87 -7.14 20.27
CA VAL A 65 -19.81 -6.10 21.31
C VAL A 65 -19.25 -4.77 20.83
N SER A 66 -19.10 -4.57 19.51
CA SER A 66 -18.44 -3.40 18.93
C SER A 66 -19.09 -2.05 19.26
N GLN A 67 -20.35 -2.03 19.70
CA GLN A 67 -21.09 -0.81 20.06
C GLN A 67 -21.16 -0.57 21.58
N VAL A 68 -20.55 -1.45 22.38
CA VAL A 68 -20.60 -1.37 23.84
C VAL A 68 -19.57 -0.37 24.34
N THR A 69 -20.01 0.52 25.23
CA THR A 69 -19.18 1.57 25.84
C THR A 69 -18.95 1.36 27.34
N ASP A 70 -19.74 0.51 27.98
CA ASP A 70 -19.67 0.19 29.41
C ASP A 70 -19.76 -1.33 29.64
N MET A 71 -18.68 -1.92 30.13
CA MET A 71 -18.56 -3.32 30.52
C MET A 71 -18.37 -3.49 32.03
N SER A 72 -18.71 -2.47 32.82
CA SER A 72 -18.61 -2.53 34.28
C SER A 72 -19.42 -3.70 34.86
N GLU A 73 -18.80 -4.38 35.82
CA GLU A 73 -19.39 -5.49 36.61
C GLU A 73 -19.94 -6.66 35.78
N LEU A 74 -19.51 -6.81 34.52
CA LEU A 74 -20.14 -7.73 33.58
C LEU A 74 -20.10 -9.20 34.05
N PHE A 75 -18.98 -9.64 34.60
CA PHE A 75 -18.77 -10.96 35.18
C PHE A 75 -18.51 -10.88 36.70
N ASP A 76 -19.00 -9.83 37.37
CA ASP A 76 -18.80 -9.69 38.82
C ASP A 76 -19.46 -10.86 39.58
N GLY A 77 -18.69 -11.50 40.46
CA GLY A 77 -19.06 -12.69 41.22
C GLY A 77 -19.23 -13.97 40.38
N ALA A 78 -18.91 -13.97 39.09
CA ALA A 78 -19.04 -15.13 38.21
C ALA A 78 -17.92 -16.17 38.45
N SER A 79 -17.94 -16.81 39.63
CA SER A 79 -16.82 -17.60 40.17
C SER A 79 -16.38 -18.79 39.30
N ARG A 80 -17.21 -19.24 38.36
CA ARG A 80 -16.96 -20.37 37.45
C ARG A 80 -16.66 -19.95 36.00
N PHE A 81 -16.73 -18.67 35.69
CA PHE A 81 -16.57 -18.17 34.32
C PHE A 81 -15.11 -18.26 33.86
N ASN A 82 -14.89 -18.88 32.70
CA ASN A 82 -13.59 -18.94 32.01
C ASN A 82 -13.76 -19.25 30.50
N ASP A 83 -14.87 -18.83 29.91
CA ASP A 83 -15.13 -19.06 28.48
C ASP A 83 -14.30 -18.10 27.62
N ASP A 84 -14.01 -18.49 26.38
CA ASP A 84 -13.23 -17.68 25.43
C ASP A 84 -14.01 -16.42 25.00
N ILE A 85 -13.37 -15.27 25.16
CA ILE A 85 -13.86 -13.93 24.78
C ILE A 85 -12.75 -13.13 24.06
N SER A 86 -11.71 -13.81 23.57
CA SER A 86 -10.53 -13.18 22.98
C SER A 86 -10.81 -12.44 21.67
N SER A 87 -11.90 -12.78 20.98
CA SER A 87 -12.33 -12.17 19.71
C SER A 87 -13.08 -10.84 19.88
N TRP A 88 -13.50 -10.51 21.11
CA TRP A 88 -14.38 -9.37 21.37
C TRP A 88 -13.73 -8.04 20.93
N LYS A 89 -14.48 -7.26 20.14
CA LYS A 89 -14.06 -5.93 19.68
C LYS A 89 -14.42 -4.86 20.72
N VAL A 90 -13.54 -4.65 21.68
CA VAL A 90 -13.75 -3.76 22.84
C VAL A 90 -13.26 -2.32 22.65
N GLY A 91 -12.85 -1.93 21.44
CA GLY A 91 -12.22 -0.63 21.17
C GLY A 91 -13.07 0.61 21.46
N ASN A 92 -14.39 0.47 21.65
CA ASN A 92 -15.29 1.56 22.04
C ASN A 92 -15.58 1.62 23.55
N VAL A 93 -15.06 0.68 24.35
CA VAL A 93 -15.34 0.58 25.78
C VAL A 93 -14.58 1.66 26.55
N THR A 94 -15.28 2.36 27.44
CA THR A 94 -14.73 3.45 28.28
C THR A 94 -14.68 3.10 29.77
N ASP A 95 -15.46 2.12 30.22
CA ASP A 95 -15.50 1.64 31.62
C ASP A 95 -15.47 0.10 31.67
N MET A 96 -14.46 -0.45 32.35
CA MET A 96 -14.28 -1.88 32.63
C MET A 96 -14.21 -2.16 34.15
N SER A 97 -14.72 -1.24 34.97
CA SER A 97 -14.65 -1.36 36.43
C SER A 97 -15.35 -2.61 36.93
N GLY A 98 -14.68 -3.40 37.76
CA GLY A 98 -15.24 -4.62 38.34
C GLY A 98 -15.60 -5.72 37.34
N MET A 99 -15.19 -5.61 36.07
CA MET A 99 -15.64 -6.52 35.00
C MET A 99 -15.45 -8.01 35.35
N PHE A 100 -14.34 -8.37 35.99
CA PHE A 100 -14.04 -9.73 36.46
C PHE A 100 -13.88 -9.79 38.00
N GLY A 101 -14.50 -8.86 38.73
CA GLY A 101 -14.54 -8.90 40.19
C GLY A 101 -15.10 -10.25 40.67
N GLY A 102 -14.42 -10.95 41.56
CA GLY A 102 -14.90 -12.24 42.10
C GLY A 102 -15.00 -13.39 41.09
N ALA A 103 -14.55 -13.22 39.84
CA ALA A 103 -14.49 -14.28 38.83
C ALA A 103 -13.29 -15.20 39.12
N THR A 104 -13.37 -15.98 40.20
CA THR A 104 -12.24 -16.70 40.79
C THR A 104 -11.54 -17.70 39.86
N SER A 105 -12.25 -18.25 38.86
CA SER A 105 -11.72 -19.20 37.88
C SER A 105 -11.25 -18.58 36.56
N PHE A 106 -11.42 -17.27 36.37
CA PHE A 106 -11.10 -16.61 35.11
C PHE A 106 -9.58 -16.47 34.92
N ASP A 107 -9.10 -16.97 33.78
CA ASP A 107 -7.73 -16.85 33.27
C ASP A 107 -7.72 -16.86 31.72
N GLY A 108 -8.82 -16.39 31.10
CA GLY A 108 -8.97 -16.37 29.64
C GLY A 108 -8.08 -15.32 28.99
N ASN A 109 -7.47 -15.65 27.84
CA ASN A 109 -6.57 -14.74 27.13
C ASN A 109 -7.31 -13.51 26.59
N ILE A 110 -6.91 -12.33 27.06
CA ILE A 110 -7.45 -11.01 26.67
C ILE A 110 -6.34 -10.05 26.22
N SER A 111 -5.17 -10.57 25.87
CA SER A 111 -4.00 -9.75 25.48
C SER A 111 -4.20 -8.98 24.16
N SER A 112 -5.12 -9.44 23.31
CA SER A 112 -5.45 -8.86 22.00
C SER A 112 -6.44 -7.70 22.05
N TRP A 113 -7.03 -7.42 23.21
CA TRP A 113 -8.05 -6.37 23.35
C TRP A 113 -7.46 -4.97 23.17
N ASP A 114 -8.10 -4.16 22.33
CA ASP A 114 -7.82 -2.73 22.24
C ASP A 114 -8.53 -1.99 23.38
N VAL A 115 -7.78 -1.69 24.45
CA VAL A 115 -8.26 -0.96 25.63
C VAL A 115 -7.92 0.53 25.60
N SER A 116 -7.48 1.06 24.46
CA SER A 116 -6.98 2.44 24.34
C SER A 116 -8.02 3.52 24.69
N GLN A 117 -9.32 3.22 24.61
CA GLN A 117 -10.39 4.15 24.98
C GLN A 117 -10.86 4.03 26.45
N VAL A 118 -10.34 3.06 27.21
CA VAL A 118 -10.80 2.81 28.59
C VAL A 118 -10.28 3.89 29.53
N THR A 119 -11.18 4.43 30.35
CA THR A 119 -10.86 5.47 31.36
C THR A 119 -10.96 4.97 32.80
N TYR A 120 -11.78 3.93 33.06
CA TYR A 120 -11.97 3.33 34.38
C TYR A 120 -11.71 1.82 34.37
N MET A 121 -10.77 1.35 35.20
CA MET A 121 -10.43 -0.07 35.39
C MET A 121 -10.45 -0.46 36.89
N SER A 122 -11.18 0.30 37.71
CA SER A 122 -11.19 0.06 39.15
C SER A 122 -11.76 -1.31 39.48
N HIS A 123 -11.11 -2.08 40.35
CA HIS A 123 -11.53 -3.41 40.76
C HIS A 123 -11.70 -4.46 39.63
N MET A 124 -11.16 -4.22 38.43
CA MET A 124 -11.38 -5.08 37.25
C MET A 124 -11.11 -6.57 37.51
N PHE A 125 -10.03 -6.91 38.21
CA PHE A 125 -9.66 -8.29 38.59
C PHE A 125 -9.68 -8.48 40.12
N PHE A 126 -10.48 -7.71 40.85
CA PHE A 126 -10.60 -7.82 42.31
C PHE A 126 -11.02 -9.24 42.70
N THR A 127 -10.21 -9.96 43.49
CA THR A 127 -10.46 -11.37 43.87
C THR A 127 -10.56 -12.39 42.71
N ALA A 128 -10.08 -12.06 41.51
CA ALA A 128 -9.91 -13.02 40.41
C ALA A 128 -8.68 -13.91 40.68
N THR A 129 -8.84 -14.91 41.55
CA THR A 129 -7.72 -15.66 42.13
C THR A 129 -6.89 -16.46 41.13
N SER A 130 -7.45 -16.87 39.98
CA SER A 130 -6.76 -17.64 38.94
C SER A 130 -6.07 -16.78 37.87
N PHE A 131 -6.37 -15.48 37.79
CA PHE A 131 -5.95 -14.66 36.65
C PHE A 131 -4.44 -14.37 36.62
N ASN A 132 -3.78 -14.71 35.51
CA ASN A 132 -2.35 -14.46 35.29
C ASN A 132 -1.97 -14.31 33.79
N GLN A 133 -2.86 -13.73 32.98
CA GLN A 133 -2.60 -13.54 31.55
C GLN A 133 -1.61 -12.38 31.28
N ASN A 134 -0.94 -12.43 30.12
CA ASN A 134 -0.04 -11.37 29.67
C ASN A 134 -0.85 -10.15 29.19
N LEU A 135 -0.66 -9.00 29.84
CA LEU A 135 -1.36 -7.74 29.52
C LEU A 135 -0.41 -6.63 29.04
N ASN A 136 0.84 -6.96 28.75
CA ASN A 136 1.90 -5.96 28.47
C ASN A 136 1.63 -5.13 27.19
N SER A 137 0.78 -5.62 26.28
CA SER A 137 0.36 -4.97 25.02
C SER A 137 -0.78 -3.96 25.18
N TRP A 138 -1.39 -3.85 26.35
CA TRP A 138 -2.51 -2.94 26.57
C TRP A 138 -2.06 -1.49 26.62
N ASP A 139 -2.71 -0.63 25.81
CA ASP A 139 -2.58 0.82 25.90
C ASP A 139 -3.53 1.36 26.99
N VAL A 140 -2.97 1.65 28.17
CA VAL A 140 -3.72 2.19 29.32
C VAL A 140 -3.51 3.69 29.54
N SER A 141 -2.94 4.39 28.54
CA SER A 141 -2.57 5.81 28.65
C SER A 141 -3.74 6.75 28.98
N ASN A 142 -4.97 6.34 28.65
CA ASN A 142 -6.21 7.08 28.95
C ASN A 142 -6.88 6.69 30.29
N VAL A 143 -6.38 5.65 30.99
CA VAL A 143 -6.97 5.19 32.25
C VAL A 143 -6.64 6.17 33.37
N ASN A 144 -7.67 6.65 34.07
CA ASN A 144 -7.50 7.58 35.20
C ASN A 144 -7.66 6.89 36.57
N ASN A 145 -8.33 5.73 36.64
CA ASN A 145 -8.63 5.03 37.88
C ASN A 145 -8.36 3.52 37.77
N MET A 146 -7.37 3.03 38.53
CA MET A 146 -6.97 1.62 38.67
C MET A 146 -7.08 1.12 40.12
N LYS A 147 -7.90 1.78 40.94
CA LYS A 147 -8.08 1.41 42.36
C LYS A 147 -8.40 -0.08 42.49
N GLY A 148 -7.60 -0.81 43.27
CA GLY A 148 -7.85 -2.21 43.58
C GLY A 148 -7.93 -3.16 42.37
N MET A 149 -7.37 -2.80 41.21
CA MET A 149 -7.47 -3.59 39.97
C MET A 149 -7.06 -5.05 40.16
N PHE A 150 -5.96 -5.32 40.88
CA PHE A 150 -5.45 -6.66 41.21
C PHE A 150 -5.52 -6.99 42.71
N LEU A 151 -6.40 -6.30 43.46
CA LEU A 151 -6.56 -6.53 44.89
C LEU A 151 -7.04 -7.97 45.12
N ARG A 152 -6.23 -8.77 45.84
CA ARG A 152 -6.49 -10.20 46.11
C ARG A 152 -6.51 -11.11 44.87
N ALA A 153 -5.94 -10.67 43.74
CA ALA A 153 -5.68 -11.52 42.58
C ALA A 153 -4.44 -12.40 42.87
N SER A 154 -4.62 -13.46 43.66
CA SER A 154 -3.51 -14.19 44.29
C SER A 154 -2.52 -14.82 43.32
N SER A 155 -2.93 -15.20 42.10
CA SER A 155 -2.07 -15.81 41.09
C SER A 155 -1.39 -14.81 40.15
N PHE A 156 -1.76 -13.53 40.20
CA PHE A 156 -1.24 -12.53 39.27
C PHE A 156 0.26 -12.31 39.47
N ASN A 157 1.01 -12.51 38.41
CA ASN A 157 2.45 -12.31 38.27
C ASN A 157 2.80 -11.75 36.87
N GLY A 158 1.90 -10.96 36.26
CA GLY A 158 2.13 -10.37 34.95
C GLY A 158 3.17 -9.26 35.00
N ASN A 159 4.07 -9.22 34.02
CA ASN A 159 4.85 -8.01 33.75
C ASN A 159 3.94 -7.01 33.02
N ILE A 160 3.74 -5.84 33.62
CA ILE A 160 2.96 -4.72 33.07
C ILE A 160 3.77 -3.41 33.12
N SER A 161 5.10 -3.52 33.18
CA SER A 161 5.99 -2.36 33.31
C SER A 161 5.98 -1.43 32.09
N SER A 162 5.47 -1.87 30.93
CA SER A 162 5.34 -1.07 29.71
C SER A 162 4.19 -0.06 29.75
N TRP A 163 3.22 -0.23 30.66
CA TRP A 163 2.04 0.62 30.71
C TRP A 163 2.38 2.09 31.03
N ASP A 164 1.84 3.01 30.24
CA ASP A 164 1.84 4.43 30.57
C ASP A 164 0.76 4.72 31.63
N VAL A 165 1.20 5.00 32.86
CA VAL A 165 0.33 5.30 34.00
C VAL A 165 0.34 6.79 34.38
N SER A 166 0.77 7.67 33.47
CA SER A 166 0.85 9.11 33.70
C SER A 166 -0.50 9.78 33.95
N SER A 167 -1.58 9.27 33.32
CA SER A 167 -2.96 9.76 33.51
C SER A 167 -3.64 9.24 34.77
N VAL A 168 -3.09 8.21 35.42
CA VAL A 168 -3.75 7.54 36.55
C VAL A 168 -3.62 8.36 37.82
N ASN A 169 -4.76 8.78 38.37
CA ASN A 169 -4.86 9.58 39.59
C ASN A 169 -5.42 8.80 40.81
N ASN A 170 -5.74 7.51 40.65
CA ASN A 170 -6.16 6.64 41.76
C ASN A 170 -5.69 5.20 41.55
N MET A 171 -4.73 4.73 42.38
CA MET A 171 -4.18 3.37 42.37
C MET A 171 -4.28 2.68 43.74
N ASN A 172 -5.13 3.19 44.63
CA ASN A 172 -5.21 2.71 46.00
C ASN A 172 -5.43 1.20 46.05
N ASN A 173 -4.62 0.50 46.83
CA ASN A 173 -4.64 -0.96 47.03
C ASN A 173 -4.57 -1.81 45.75
N MET A 174 -4.05 -1.29 44.63
CA MET A 174 -3.98 -2.01 43.34
C MET A 174 -3.42 -3.44 43.44
N PHE A 175 -2.35 -3.67 44.20
CA PHE A 175 -1.68 -4.98 44.33
C PHE A 175 -1.71 -5.58 45.74
N THR A 176 -2.54 -5.04 46.64
CA THR A 176 -2.66 -5.58 48.00
C THR A 176 -3.14 -7.03 47.93
N GLU A 177 -2.48 -7.95 48.64
CA GLU A 177 -2.76 -9.40 48.62
C GLU A 177 -2.61 -10.09 47.24
N ALA A 178 -1.91 -9.49 46.26
CA ALA A 178 -1.45 -10.18 45.05
C ALA A 178 -0.19 -11.02 45.38
N THR A 179 -0.38 -12.17 46.01
CA THR A 179 0.70 -12.94 46.67
C THR A 179 1.73 -13.53 45.73
N SER A 180 1.37 -13.84 44.48
CA SER A 180 2.28 -14.44 43.48
C SER A 180 3.13 -13.42 42.71
N LEU A 181 2.90 -12.12 42.88
CA LEU A 181 3.67 -11.09 42.17
C LEU A 181 5.15 -11.15 42.62
N SER A 182 6.02 -11.59 41.71
CA SER A 182 7.43 -11.86 41.97
C SER A 182 8.21 -10.59 42.34
N ALA A 183 9.35 -10.74 43.03
CA ALA A 183 10.24 -9.62 43.33
C ALA A 183 10.73 -8.92 42.05
N GLU A 184 10.92 -9.69 40.99
CA GLU A 184 11.32 -9.21 39.67
C GLU A 184 10.24 -8.33 39.03
N ASN A 185 9.00 -8.79 38.94
CA ASN A 185 7.91 -8.00 38.35
C ASN A 185 7.60 -6.77 39.21
N LYS A 186 7.68 -6.88 40.54
CA LYS A 186 7.63 -5.72 41.44
C LYS A 186 8.69 -4.68 41.08
N CYS A 187 9.93 -5.12 40.83
CA CYS A 187 11.01 -4.24 40.43
C CYS A 187 10.78 -3.57 39.06
N LYS A 188 10.43 -4.35 38.03
CA LYS A 188 10.16 -3.85 36.67
C LYS A 188 9.05 -2.80 36.70
N ILE A 189 7.92 -3.12 37.35
CA ILE A 189 6.78 -2.19 37.53
C ILE A 189 7.22 -0.95 38.33
N TYR A 190 7.98 -1.13 39.41
CA TYR A 190 8.40 -0.01 40.24
C TYR A 190 9.30 0.98 39.49
N LYS A 191 10.31 0.48 38.77
CA LYS A 191 11.21 1.33 37.98
C LYS A 191 10.43 2.15 36.96
N SER A 192 9.56 1.50 36.19
CA SER A 192 8.77 2.16 35.16
C SER A 192 7.81 3.20 35.73
N TRP A 193 7.10 2.91 36.82
CA TRP A 193 5.99 3.76 37.30
C TRP A 193 6.38 4.71 38.44
N SER A 194 7.62 4.68 38.93
CA SER A 194 8.09 5.51 40.05
C SER A 194 7.94 7.02 39.86
N TYR A 195 7.77 7.49 38.62
CA TYR A 195 7.46 8.88 38.30
C TYR A 195 6.03 9.28 38.75
N ASN A 196 5.09 8.33 38.83
CA ASN A 196 3.76 8.58 39.36
C ASN A 196 3.82 8.65 40.89
N GLN A 197 3.61 9.85 41.45
CA GLN A 197 3.79 10.11 42.88
C GLN A 197 2.87 9.27 43.78
N LEU A 198 1.65 8.93 43.30
CA LEU A 198 0.70 8.12 44.06
C LEU A 198 1.17 6.67 44.16
N PHE A 199 1.61 6.12 43.02
CA PHE A 199 2.17 4.78 42.95
C PHE A 199 3.44 4.67 43.82
N ASN A 200 4.38 5.60 43.62
CA ASN A 200 5.65 5.62 44.33
C ASN A 200 5.46 5.65 45.85
N LYS A 201 4.55 6.51 46.35
CA LYS A 201 4.26 6.58 47.79
C LYS A 201 3.73 5.26 48.36
N GLN A 202 2.88 4.55 47.63
CA GLN A 202 2.25 3.32 48.12
C GLN A 202 3.18 2.10 48.03
N TYR A 203 4.04 2.05 47.00
CA TYR A 203 4.88 0.88 46.69
C TYR A 203 6.39 1.15 46.80
N LEU A 204 6.80 2.19 47.54
CA LEU A 204 8.22 2.53 47.80
C LEU A 204 9.05 1.33 48.28
N SER A 205 8.43 0.37 48.98
CA SER A 205 9.08 -0.85 49.44
C SER A 205 9.49 -1.83 48.33
N TRP A 206 9.04 -1.62 47.09
CA TRP A 206 9.44 -2.43 45.93
C TRP A 206 10.80 -1.98 45.35
N ASN A 207 11.30 -0.82 45.75
CA ASN A 207 12.64 -0.35 45.40
C ASN A 207 13.72 -1.05 46.25
N THR A 208 14.06 -2.30 45.93
CA THR A 208 15.06 -3.07 46.67
C THR A 208 16.46 -2.91 46.07
N GLU A 209 17.51 -3.18 46.85
CA GLU A 209 18.91 -3.23 46.36
C GLU A 209 19.10 -4.28 45.25
N GLU A 210 18.25 -5.31 45.21
CA GLU A 210 18.20 -6.32 44.15
C GLU A 210 17.61 -5.76 42.85
N CYS A 211 16.72 -4.76 42.94
CA CYS A 211 16.16 -4.05 41.80
C CYS A 211 17.22 -3.20 41.07
N GLU A 212 18.24 -2.72 41.77
CA GLU A 212 19.36 -1.97 41.17
C GLU A 212 20.29 -2.84 40.30
N LYS A 213 20.18 -4.17 40.37
CA LYS A 213 21.01 -5.11 39.57
C LYS A 213 20.47 -5.42 38.17
N LEU A 214 19.20 -5.12 37.88
CA LEU A 214 18.62 -5.28 36.54
C LEU A 214 19.36 -4.38 35.56
N ILE A 215 20.10 -4.99 34.63
CA ILE A 215 20.95 -4.31 33.65
C ILE A 215 20.03 -3.63 32.63
N LEU A 216 20.02 -2.29 32.67
CA LEU A 216 19.39 -1.48 31.65
C LEU A 216 20.25 -1.50 30.38
N PHE A 217 19.71 -2.01 29.28
CA PHE A 217 20.45 -2.09 28.04
C PHE A 217 20.32 -0.79 27.22
N THR A 218 21.47 -0.28 26.80
CA THR A 218 21.63 0.65 25.67
C THR A 218 21.78 -0.12 24.36
N ASN A 219 21.68 0.57 23.21
CA ASN A 219 21.91 0.00 21.88
C ASN A 219 23.22 -0.83 21.80
N GLU A 220 24.33 -0.29 22.34
CA GLU A 220 25.65 -0.94 22.28
C GLU A 220 25.77 -2.13 23.22
N THR A 221 25.28 -1.98 24.46
CA THR A 221 25.32 -3.06 25.44
C THR A 221 24.42 -4.22 25.04
N LEU A 222 23.26 -3.95 24.41
CA LEU A 222 22.36 -5.00 23.92
C LEU A 222 23.02 -5.80 22.80
N LYS A 223 23.56 -5.11 21.78
CA LYS A 223 24.27 -5.77 20.67
C LYS A 223 25.41 -6.66 21.15
N LYS A 224 26.17 -6.19 22.14
CA LYS A 224 27.23 -6.99 22.76
C LYS A 224 26.68 -8.21 23.50
N ALA A 225 25.66 -8.04 24.33
CA ALA A 225 25.07 -9.14 25.10
C ALA A 225 24.42 -10.18 24.20
N VAL A 226 23.69 -9.78 23.15
CA VAL A 226 23.15 -10.72 22.15
C VAL A 226 24.28 -11.43 21.40
N GLY A 227 25.37 -10.73 21.03
CA GLY A 227 26.52 -11.36 20.40
C GLY A 227 27.26 -12.37 21.29
N GLU A 228 27.20 -12.21 22.62
CA GLU A 228 27.65 -13.20 23.60
C GLU A 228 26.64 -14.37 23.68
N TRP A 229 25.34 -14.06 23.74
CA TRP A 229 24.25 -15.05 23.82
C TRP A 229 24.25 -16.01 22.62
N LEU A 230 24.39 -15.47 21.39
CA LEU A 230 24.43 -16.27 20.16
C LEU A 230 25.64 -17.23 20.09
N LYS A 231 26.69 -17.00 20.90
CA LYS A 231 27.85 -17.90 20.99
C LYS A 231 27.67 -18.95 22.09
N ASP A 232 27.16 -18.53 23.25
CA ASP A 232 26.98 -19.36 24.42
C ASP A 232 25.85 -18.79 25.30
N PRO A 233 24.60 -19.26 25.11
CA PRO A 233 23.45 -18.81 25.90
C PRO A 233 23.65 -19.03 27.40
N SER A 234 24.18 -20.17 27.82
CA SER A 234 24.33 -20.55 29.23
C SER A 234 25.31 -19.65 29.98
N SER A 235 26.45 -19.33 29.35
CA SER A 235 27.42 -18.38 29.93
C SER A 235 26.87 -16.95 30.00
N THR A 236 26.09 -16.57 28.98
CA THR A 236 25.50 -15.22 28.91
C THR A 236 24.37 -15.04 29.92
N GLU A 237 23.54 -16.06 30.12
CA GLU A 237 22.50 -16.09 31.13
C GLU A 237 23.08 -15.96 32.54
N ALA A 238 24.19 -16.63 32.84
CA ALA A 238 24.89 -16.47 34.12
C ALA A 238 25.42 -15.04 34.36
N LYS A 239 25.59 -14.24 33.28
CA LYS A 239 26.16 -12.88 33.33
C LYS A 239 25.10 -11.78 33.30
N TYR A 240 24.06 -11.93 32.50
CA TYR A 240 23.03 -10.90 32.28
C TYR A 240 21.61 -11.33 32.69
N GLY A 241 21.43 -12.56 33.18
CA GLY A 241 20.11 -13.16 33.40
C GLY A 241 19.49 -13.71 32.12
N GLU A 242 18.29 -14.29 32.25
CA GLU A 242 17.53 -14.84 31.13
C GLU A 242 17.24 -13.75 30.08
N ILE A 243 17.40 -14.10 28.79
CA ILE A 243 17.26 -13.14 27.68
C ILE A 243 15.87 -12.47 27.64
N ASN A 244 14.84 -13.18 28.06
CA ASN A 244 13.47 -12.68 28.10
C ASN A 244 13.30 -11.53 29.11
N ASP A 245 14.15 -11.48 30.14
CA ASP A 245 14.08 -10.52 31.24
C ASP A 245 14.94 -9.28 31.06
N TRP A 246 15.63 -9.18 29.93
CA TRP A 246 16.48 -8.02 29.61
C TRP A 246 15.64 -6.75 29.43
N ASP A 247 15.99 -5.71 30.18
CA ASP A 247 15.35 -4.39 30.06
C ASP A 247 15.89 -3.65 28.84
N VAL A 248 15.13 -3.71 27.74
CA VAL A 248 15.42 -3.07 26.46
C VAL A 248 14.58 -1.82 26.20
N SER A 249 13.87 -1.33 27.22
CA SER A 249 12.90 -0.21 27.09
C SER A 249 13.51 1.12 26.59
N GLN A 250 14.83 1.28 26.71
CA GLN A 250 15.56 2.48 26.26
C GLN A 250 16.32 2.26 24.94
N VAL A 251 16.21 1.07 24.33
CA VAL A 251 16.89 0.74 23.07
C VAL A 251 16.11 1.33 21.91
N THR A 252 16.79 2.09 21.06
CA THR A 252 16.20 2.73 19.87
C THR A 252 16.62 2.05 18.57
N ASN A 253 17.71 1.27 18.57
CA ASN A 253 18.25 0.60 17.40
C ASN A 253 18.51 -0.89 17.68
N MET A 254 17.70 -1.76 17.08
CA MET A 254 17.83 -3.21 17.14
C MET A 254 18.30 -3.82 15.81
N SER A 255 18.90 -2.99 14.94
CA SER A 255 19.36 -3.48 13.65
C SER A 255 20.39 -4.60 13.77
N LYS A 256 20.24 -5.65 12.95
CA LYS A 256 21.13 -6.82 12.84
C LYS A 256 21.33 -7.63 14.12
N LEU A 257 20.39 -7.55 15.07
CA LEU A 257 20.58 -8.12 16.41
C LEU A 257 20.71 -9.65 16.42
N PHE A 258 19.83 -10.34 15.70
CA PHE A 258 19.72 -11.81 15.69
C PHE A 258 20.06 -12.43 14.33
N GLY A 259 20.94 -11.80 13.56
CA GLY A 259 21.31 -12.20 12.20
C GLY A 259 22.09 -13.53 12.06
N ALA A 260 21.72 -14.57 12.82
CA ALA A 260 22.37 -15.86 12.94
C ALA A 260 21.36 -17.01 12.80
N THR A 261 21.79 -18.12 12.17
CA THR A 261 20.91 -19.20 11.67
C THR A 261 20.08 -19.95 12.71
N SER A 262 20.39 -19.87 14.00
CA SER A 262 19.79 -20.72 15.03
C SER A 262 19.08 -19.97 16.16
N PHE A 263 18.86 -18.66 16.03
CA PHE A 263 18.16 -17.94 17.09
C PHE A 263 16.70 -18.40 17.23
N ASP A 264 16.32 -18.87 18.42
CA ASP A 264 14.96 -19.28 18.81
C ASP A 264 14.61 -18.88 20.27
N GLY A 265 15.37 -17.95 20.86
CA GLY A 265 15.17 -17.50 22.23
C GLY A 265 13.84 -16.77 22.45
N ASN A 266 13.26 -16.91 23.65
CA ASN A 266 12.05 -16.18 24.03
C ASN A 266 12.37 -14.71 24.32
N ILE A 267 11.74 -13.82 23.55
CA ILE A 267 11.86 -12.35 23.64
C ILE A 267 10.49 -11.67 23.66
N SER A 268 9.45 -12.42 24.02
CA SER A 268 8.07 -11.95 23.98
C SER A 268 7.79 -10.81 24.97
N SER A 269 8.54 -10.73 26.08
CA SER A 269 8.38 -9.66 27.09
C SER A 269 9.25 -8.43 26.86
N TRP A 270 9.99 -8.34 25.76
CA TRP A 270 10.77 -7.16 25.43
C TRP A 270 9.87 -5.95 25.18
N ASP A 271 10.16 -4.83 25.84
CA ASP A 271 9.56 -3.54 25.56
C ASP A 271 10.31 -2.85 24.41
N VAL A 272 9.75 -2.95 23.20
CA VAL A 272 10.32 -2.37 21.97
C VAL A 272 9.69 -1.03 21.60
N SER A 273 8.88 -0.43 22.47
CA SER A 273 8.15 0.81 22.19
C SER A 273 9.05 1.99 21.83
N SER A 274 10.30 2.01 22.31
CA SER A 274 11.29 3.04 21.98
C SER A 274 12.05 2.79 20.66
N VAL A 275 11.88 1.64 20.01
CA VAL A 275 12.67 1.23 18.84
C VAL A 275 12.23 1.97 17.59
N THR A 276 13.18 2.56 16.86
CA THR A 276 12.94 3.23 15.57
C THR A 276 13.50 2.43 14.38
N ASP A 277 14.49 1.57 14.61
CA ASP A 277 15.19 0.81 13.55
C ASP A 277 15.31 -0.69 13.89
N MET A 278 14.62 -1.52 13.11
CA MET A 278 14.63 -2.99 13.17
C MET A 278 15.26 -3.63 11.92
N THR A 279 16.04 -2.87 11.15
CA THR A 279 16.67 -3.34 9.91
C THR A 279 17.46 -4.63 10.13
N LEU A 280 17.18 -5.67 9.33
CA LEU A 280 17.87 -6.97 9.38
C LEU A 280 17.83 -7.68 10.75
N MET A 281 16.90 -7.33 11.66
CA MET A 281 16.91 -7.84 13.03
C MET A 281 16.91 -9.36 13.12
N PHE A 282 16.10 -10.06 12.30
CA PHE A 282 16.00 -11.52 12.22
C PHE A 282 16.47 -12.08 10.86
N ALA A 283 17.26 -11.31 10.11
CA ALA A 283 17.73 -11.77 8.81
C ALA A 283 18.57 -13.05 8.95
N PHE A 284 18.26 -14.08 8.17
CA PHE A 284 18.85 -15.41 8.21
C PHE A 284 18.60 -16.20 9.52
N ALA A 285 17.70 -15.76 10.40
CA ALA A 285 17.29 -16.53 11.58
C ALA A 285 16.36 -17.68 11.17
N THR A 286 16.91 -18.71 10.49
CA THR A 286 16.13 -19.74 9.79
C THR A 286 15.23 -20.58 10.71
N SER A 287 15.54 -20.63 12.01
CA SER A 287 14.77 -21.35 13.02
C SER A 287 13.77 -20.49 13.80
N PHE A 288 13.84 -19.16 13.67
CA PHE A 288 13.04 -18.24 14.47
C PHE A 288 11.55 -18.30 14.10
N ASN A 289 10.70 -18.50 15.11
CA ASN A 289 9.24 -18.40 15.03
C ASN A 289 8.65 -18.02 16.40
N GLY A 290 9.36 -17.18 17.16
CA GLY A 290 8.95 -16.78 18.51
C GLY A 290 7.73 -15.87 18.49
N ASN A 291 6.96 -15.86 19.60
CA ASN A 291 5.82 -14.96 19.75
C ASN A 291 6.31 -13.52 19.95
N ILE A 292 5.95 -12.64 19.02
CA ILE A 292 6.23 -11.20 19.03
C ILE A 292 4.97 -10.36 18.75
N SER A 293 3.78 -10.96 18.86
CA SER A 293 2.51 -10.29 18.54
C SER A 293 2.18 -9.13 19.49
N SER A 294 2.75 -9.14 20.70
CA SER A 294 2.55 -8.13 21.74
C SER A 294 3.49 -6.93 21.64
N TRP A 295 4.40 -6.90 20.67
CA TRP A 295 5.36 -5.81 20.51
C TRP A 295 4.69 -4.53 20.01
N ASP A 296 4.95 -3.42 20.70
CA ASP A 296 4.59 -2.09 20.21
C ASP A 296 5.65 -1.58 19.23
N VAL A 297 5.36 -1.72 17.93
CA VAL A 297 6.24 -1.25 16.84
C VAL A 297 5.84 0.13 16.31
N SER A 298 4.96 0.87 17.02
CA SER A 298 4.40 2.13 16.54
C SER A 298 5.44 3.22 16.28
N ASN A 299 6.61 3.17 16.91
CA ASN A 299 7.71 4.12 16.69
C ASN A 299 8.74 3.66 15.63
N VAL A 300 8.58 2.46 15.06
CA VAL A 300 9.52 1.91 14.08
C VAL A 300 9.35 2.61 12.72
N THR A 301 10.45 3.07 12.14
CA THR A 301 10.48 3.72 10.82
C THR A 301 11.15 2.87 9.74
N TYR A 302 12.05 1.94 10.14
CA TYR A 302 12.82 1.07 9.23
C TYR A 302 12.65 -0.41 9.59
N MET A 303 12.11 -1.20 8.64
CA MET A 303 11.95 -2.67 8.75
C MET A 303 12.62 -3.43 7.59
N THR A 304 13.55 -2.79 6.89
CA THR A 304 14.26 -3.37 5.74
C THR A 304 14.86 -4.73 6.08
N GLU A 305 14.52 -5.75 5.31
CA GLU A 305 15.04 -7.12 5.43
C GLU A 305 14.87 -7.76 6.82
N MET A 306 13.93 -7.28 7.65
CA MET A 306 13.78 -7.71 9.05
C MET A 306 13.67 -9.24 9.21
N PHE A 307 12.91 -9.93 8.35
CA PHE A 307 12.71 -11.39 8.36
C PHE A 307 13.26 -12.07 7.09
N SER A 308 14.20 -11.42 6.39
CA SER A 308 14.81 -11.98 5.18
C SER A 308 15.48 -13.32 5.50
N HIS A 309 15.12 -14.40 4.78
CA HIS A 309 15.60 -15.77 4.97
C HIS A 309 15.26 -16.39 6.34
N ALA A 310 14.26 -15.87 7.07
CA ALA A 310 13.71 -16.50 8.26
C ALA A 310 12.73 -17.63 7.87
N TYR A 311 13.27 -18.76 7.38
CA TYR A 311 12.49 -19.82 6.72
C TYR A 311 11.27 -20.35 7.49
N LYS A 312 11.36 -20.45 8.82
CA LYS A 312 10.28 -20.95 9.69
C LYS A 312 9.33 -19.86 10.22
N PHE A 313 9.64 -18.58 10.00
CA PHE A 313 8.86 -17.50 10.59
C PHE A 313 7.46 -17.45 9.98
N ASN A 314 6.45 -17.57 10.84
CA ASN A 314 5.03 -17.43 10.55
C ASN A 314 4.28 -16.96 11.82
N GLY A 315 4.94 -16.19 12.69
CA GLY A 315 4.34 -15.68 13.91
C GLY A 315 3.32 -14.58 13.60
N ASP A 316 2.25 -14.51 14.39
CA ASP A 316 1.21 -13.49 14.22
C ASP A 316 1.78 -12.09 14.50
N ILE A 317 1.63 -11.22 13.50
CA ILE A 317 2.03 -9.81 13.53
C ILE A 317 0.89 -8.91 13.00
N SER A 318 -0.33 -9.44 12.90
CA SER A 318 -1.50 -8.72 12.37
C SER A 318 -1.91 -7.52 13.24
N SER A 319 -1.57 -7.54 14.53
CA SER A 319 -1.85 -6.46 15.48
C SER A 319 -0.87 -5.28 15.42
N TRP A 320 0.23 -5.41 14.67
CA TRP A 320 1.30 -4.40 14.67
C TRP A 320 0.85 -3.08 14.04
N LYS A 321 1.13 -1.98 14.74
CA LYS A 321 0.89 -0.61 14.26
C LYS A 321 2.08 -0.12 13.42
N VAL A 322 2.09 -0.42 12.12
CA VAL A 322 3.22 -0.11 11.21
C VAL A 322 3.14 1.26 10.51
N GLY A 323 2.18 2.12 10.89
CA GLY A 323 1.89 3.38 10.20
C GLY A 323 3.05 4.38 10.09
N ASN A 324 4.10 4.26 10.91
CA ASN A 324 5.29 5.13 10.82
C ASN A 324 6.43 4.55 9.94
N VAL A 325 6.27 3.34 9.40
CA VAL A 325 7.28 2.67 8.58
C VAL A 325 7.31 3.26 7.18
N THR A 326 8.51 3.58 6.69
CA THR A 326 8.70 4.19 5.35
C THR A 326 9.41 3.27 4.35
N ASP A 327 10.14 2.27 4.84
CA ASP A 327 10.90 1.28 4.06
C ASP A 327 10.63 -0.15 4.57
N MET A 328 10.02 -0.97 3.70
CA MET A 328 9.74 -2.40 3.93
C MET A 328 10.45 -3.30 2.90
N LYS A 329 11.53 -2.82 2.29
CA LYS A 329 12.25 -3.57 1.26
C LYS A 329 12.66 -4.95 1.79
N ALA A 330 12.35 -5.99 1.02
CA ALA A 330 12.73 -7.38 1.28
C ALA A 330 12.40 -7.89 2.69
N MET A 331 11.42 -7.30 3.38
CA MET A 331 11.09 -7.60 4.78
C MET A 331 10.85 -9.11 5.01
N PHE A 332 10.14 -9.78 4.11
CA PHE A 332 9.84 -11.21 4.16
C PHE A 332 10.50 -12.01 3.03
N ARG A 333 11.58 -11.49 2.43
CA ARG A 333 12.27 -12.18 1.33
C ARG A 333 12.72 -13.57 1.78
N ALA A 334 12.30 -14.61 1.08
CA ALA A 334 12.56 -16.01 1.40
C ALA A 334 12.10 -16.43 2.81
N ALA A 335 11.09 -15.78 3.39
CA ALA A 335 10.39 -16.30 4.58
C ALA A 335 9.39 -17.38 4.14
N ILE A 336 9.90 -18.59 3.87
CA ILE A 336 9.18 -19.68 3.17
C ILE A 336 7.83 -20.02 3.83
N SER A 337 7.77 -20.03 5.16
CA SER A 337 6.57 -20.44 5.92
C SER A 337 5.57 -19.30 6.18
N PHE A 338 5.91 -18.06 5.83
CA PHE A 338 5.13 -16.88 6.19
C PHE A 338 3.83 -16.78 5.38
N ASP A 339 2.69 -16.69 6.06
CA ASP A 339 1.33 -16.66 5.49
C ASP A 339 0.32 -15.99 6.44
N GLN A 340 0.68 -14.84 7.02
CA GLN A 340 -0.17 -14.11 7.98
C GLN A 340 -1.08 -13.09 7.28
N ASP A 341 -2.28 -12.88 7.82
CA ASP A 341 -3.18 -11.78 7.43
C ASP A 341 -2.59 -10.45 7.89
N LEU A 342 -2.34 -9.53 6.94
CA LEU A 342 -1.77 -8.21 7.19
C LEU A 342 -2.73 -7.08 6.77
N ASN A 343 -4.01 -7.38 6.58
CA ASN A 343 -4.98 -6.45 6.00
C ASN A 343 -5.24 -5.23 6.92
N SER A 344 -5.01 -5.38 8.22
CA SER A 344 -5.09 -4.32 9.24
C SER A 344 -3.95 -3.31 9.18
N TRP A 345 -2.85 -3.59 8.48
CA TRP A 345 -1.68 -2.73 8.47
C TRP A 345 -1.93 -1.43 7.70
N ASP A 346 -1.54 -0.31 8.32
CA ASP A 346 -1.44 0.98 7.64
C ASP A 346 -0.07 1.09 6.95
N VAL A 347 -0.04 0.85 5.64
CA VAL A 347 1.16 0.98 4.80
C VAL A 347 1.22 2.29 4.01
N SER A 348 0.34 3.25 4.32
CA SER A 348 0.19 4.50 3.55
C SER A 348 1.44 5.37 3.53
N ASN A 349 2.36 5.21 4.49
CA ASN A 349 3.64 5.95 4.53
C ASN A 349 4.81 5.21 3.86
N VAL A 350 4.60 3.98 3.38
CA VAL A 350 5.66 3.17 2.76
C VAL A 350 5.97 3.67 1.35
N THR A 351 7.25 3.84 1.04
CA THR A 351 7.72 4.30 -0.28
C THR A 351 8.45 3.21 -1.07
N TYR A 352 9.03 2.22 -0.38
CA TYR A 352 9.81 1.11 -0.96
C TYR A 352 9.27 -0.26 -0.52
N MET A 353 8.78 -1.06 -1.48
CA MET A 353 8.31 -2.46 -1.28
C MET A 353 9.05 -3.48 -2.16
N THR A 354 10.19 -3.07 -2.74
CA THR A 354 11.04 -3.95 -3.56
C THR A 354 11.35 -5.27 -2.83
N GLU A 355 11.15 -6.40 -3.50
CA GLU A 355 11.42 -7.75 -2.98
C GLU A 355 10.67 -8.16 -1.70
N MET A 356 9.66 -7.39 -1.23
CA MET A 356 9.02 -7.58 0.08
C MET A 356 8.64 -9.03 0.40
N PHE A 357 8.03 -9.75 -0.56
CA PHE A 357 7.62 -11.16 -0.44
C PHE A 357 8.36 -12.08 -1.43
N SER A 358 9.51 -11.66 -1.95
CA SER A 358 10.25 -12.47 -2.94
C SER A 358 10.66 -13.82 -2.34
N HIS A 359 10.32 -14.94 -2.98
CA HIS A 359 10.53 -16.32 -2.54
C HIS A 359 9.81 -16.69 -1.23
N ALA A 360 8.81 -15.92 -0.81
CA ALA A 360 7.89 -16.34 0.25
C ALA A 360 6.86 -17.33 -0.33
N TYR A 361 7.31 -18.57 -0.60
CA TYR A 361 6.53 -19.54 -1.38
C TYR A 361 5.12 -19.79 -0.86
N ASN A 362 4.92 -19.78 0.47
CA ASN A 362 3.62 -20.05 1.06
C ASN A 362 2.72 -18.81 1.22
N PHE A 363 3.23 -17.61 0.98
CA PHE A 363 2.51 -16.38 1.28
C PHE A 363 1.27 -16.21 0.39
N ASN A 364 0.12 -16.16 1.04
CA ASN A 364 -1.19 -15.81 0.48
C ASN A 364 -2.04 -15.05 1.51
N GLY A 365 -1.40 -14.39 2.49
CA GLY A 365 -2.08 -13.61 3.52
C GLY A 365 -2.75 -12.36 2.97
N ASN A 366 -3.92 -12.01 3.50
CA ASN A 366 -4.74 -10.91 3.00
C ASN A 366 -4.02 -9.55 3.13
N ILE A 367 -3.98 -8.82 2.01
CA ILE A 367 -3.40 -7.47 1.87
C ILE A 367 -4.30 -6.55 1.02
N SER A 368 -5.57 -6.90 0.87
CA SER A 368 -6.47 -6.29 -0.13
C SER A 368 -6.87 -4.84 0.19
N SER A 369 -6.72 -4.37 1.43
CA SER A 369 -7.03 -2.98 1.83
C SER A 369 -5.79 -2.08 1.98
N TRP A 370 -4.63 -2.49 1.47
CA TRP A 370 -3.41 -1.68 1.57
C TRP A 370 -3.47 -0.41 0.71
N ASP A 371 -3.21 0.74 1.34
CA ASP A 371 -2.96 2.01 0.64
C ASP A 371 -1.51 2.06 0.17
N VAL A 372 -1.28 1.79 -1.11
CA VAL A 372 0.05 1.81 -1.73
C VAL A 372 0.34 3.08 -2.53
N SER A 373 -0.48 4.12 -2.38
CA SER A 373 -0.40 5.37 -3.16
C SER A 373 0.95 6.10 -3.02
N ASN A 374 1.67 5.90 -1.91
CA ASN A 374 3.02 6.46 -1.70
C ASN A 374 4.17 5.56 -2.17
N VAL A 375 3.90 4.34 -2.61
CA VAL A 375 4.93 3.44 -3.11
C VAL A 375 5.41 3.89 -4.49
N ARG A 376 6.73 3.89 -4.69
CA ARG A 376 7.36 4.25 -5.98
C ARG A 376 7.99 3.07 -6.69
N MET A 377 8.44 2.07 -5.93
CA MET A 377 9.17 0.89 -6.42
C MET A 377 8.60 -0.41 -5.81
N MET A 378 8.11 -1.30 -6.67
CA MET A 378 7.56 -2.62 -6.31
C MET A 378 8.26 -3.78 -7.04
N ALA A 379 9.48 -3.54 -7.54
CA ALA A 379 10.21 -4.55 -8.30
C ALA A 379 10.41 -5.83 -7.49
N ASN A 380 10.19 -6.99 -8.11
CA ASN A 380 10.30 -8.31 -7.49
C ASN A 380 9.41 -8.55 -6.25
N MET A 381 8.39 -7.73 -5.99
CA MET A 381 7.61 -7.81 -4.73
C MET A 381 7.08 -9.21 -4.44
N PHE A 382 6.55 -9.91 -5.44
CA PHE A 382 6.02 -11.28 -5.34
C PHE A 382 6.82 -12.29 -6.17
N TYR A 383 8.09 -12.01 -6.47
CA TYR A 383 8.92 -12.91 -7.27
C TYR A 383 9.01 -14.30 -6.62
N SER A 384 8.49 -15.33 -7.29
CA SER A 384 8.42 -16.72 -6.81
C SER A 384 7.58 -16.91 -5.54
N ALA A 385 6.60 -16.03 -5.27
CA ALA A 385 5.56 -16.27 -4.28
C ALA A 385 4.50 -17.21 -4.89
N THR A 386 4.80 -18.50 -4.95
CA THR A 386 4.06 -19.47 -5.80
C THR A 386 2.60 -19.68 -5.42
N ARG A 387 2.21 -19.45 -4.15
CA ARG A 387 0.83 -19.56 -3.66
C ARG A 387 0.05 -18.25 -3.63
N PHE A 388 0.68 -17.13 -3.97
CA PHE A 388 0.06 -15.82 -3.85
C PHE A 388 -1.04 -15.61 -4.90
N ASP A 389 -2.25 -15.31 -4.45
CA ASP A 389 -3.44 -15.06 -5.28
C ASP A 389 -4.47 -14.17 -4.56
N GLN A 390 -3.99 -13.12 -3.86
CA GLN A 390 -4.85 -12.19 -3.12
C GLN A 390 -5.39 -11.06 -3.99
N ASP A 391 -6.63 -10.63 -3.74
CA ASP A 391 -7.29 -9.53 -4.46
C ASP A 391 -6.51 -8.22 -4.28
N LEU A 392 -6.02 -7.68 -5.40
CA LEU A 392 -5.28 -6.42 -5.47
C LEU A 392 -6.03 -5.36 -6.27
N ASN A 393 -7.34 -5.48 -6.47
CA ASN A 393 -8.09 -4.49 -7.22
C ASN A 393 -8.11 -3.12 -6.54
N SER A 394 -8.04 -2.06 -7.38
CA SER A 394 -8.22 -0.69 -6.94
C SER A 394 -9.65 -0.52 -6.40
N LYS A 395 -9.80 -0.34 -5.09
CA LYS A 395 -11.13 -0.16 -4.47
C LYS A 395 -11.13 0.99 -3.47
N LYS A 396 -12.20 1.79 -3.48
CA LYS A 396 -12.40 2.86 -2.51
C LYS A 396 -12.72 2.27 -1.14
N ILE A 397 -11.90 2.61 -0.16
CA ILE A 397 -12.11 2.28 1.25
C ILE A 397 -12.77 3.50 1.91
N SER A 398 -13.90 3.27 2.56
CA SER A 398 -14.63 4.31 3.28
C SER A 398 -13.90 4.69 4.58
N ILE A 399 -14.29 5.79 5.22
CA ILE A 399 -13.75 6.13 6.55
C ILE A 399 -14.08 5.05 7.58
N GLU A 400 -15.22 4.37 7.44
CA GLU A 400 -15.72 3.35 8.37
C GLU A 400 -14.93 2.03 8.26
N ASP A 401 -14.44 1.71 7.06
CA ASP A 401 -13.69 0.47 6.78
C ASP A 401 -12.15 0.66 6.84
N SER A 402 -11.70 1.88 7.12
CA SER A 402 -10.29 2.28 7.04
C SER A 402 -9.49 1.95 8.30
N SER A 403 -8.31 1.36 8.13
CA SER A 403 -7.32 1.18 9.22
C SER A 403 -6.71 2.51 9.70
N THR A 404 -6.85 3.59 8.92
CA THR A 404 -6.22 4.90 9.18
C THR A 404 -7.21 5.98 9.64
N GLY A 405 -8.50 5.66 9.67
CA GLY A 405 -9.58 6.63 9.92
C GLY A 405 -9.77 7.65 8.79
N LYS A 406 -9.26 7.36 7.58
CA LYS A 406 -9.38 8.21 6.39
C LYS A 406 -9.88 7.39 5.20
N ALA A 407 -10.65 7.99 4.31
CA ALA A 407 -10.98 7.36 3.04
C ALA A 407 -9.75 7.39 2.10
N TYR A 408 -9.51 6.28 1.41
CA TYR A 408 -8.41 6.13 0.44
C TYR A 408 -8.80 5.11 -0.64
N THR A 409 -7.94 4.95 -1.65
CA THR A 409 -8.08 3.90 -2.66
C THR A 409 -7.05 2.82 -2.35
N ALA A 410 -7.51 1.63 -1.95
CA ALA A 410 -6.63 0.48 -1.78
C ALA A 410 -6.03 0.12 -3.14
N TRP A 411 -4.78 -0.35 -3.14
CA TRP A 411 -4.04 -0.71 -4.36
C TRP A 411 -3.94 0.38 -5.43
N ASP A 412 -3.92 1.66 -5.02
CA ASP A 412 -3.59 2.77 -5.90
C ASP A 412 -2.11 2.74 -6.33
N VAL A 413 -1.85 2.20 -7.52
CA VAL A 413 -0.50 2.09 -8.10
C VAL A 413 -0.12 3.27 -9.01
N SER A 414 -0.91 4.36 -9.04
CA SER A 414 -0.72 5.50 -9.96
C SER A 414 0.65 6.18 -9.85
N ASN A 415 1.33 6.06 -8.71
CA ASN A 415 2.66 6.62 -8.48
C ASN A 415 3.82 5.62 -8.67
N VAL A 416 3.54 4.35 -9.01
CA VAL A 416 4.55 3.33 -9.23
C VAL A 416 5.22 3.54 -10.58
N THR A 417 6.56 3.53 -10.59
CA THR A 417 7.34 3.74 -11.83
C THR A 417 8.02 2.47 -12.35
N LEU A 418 8.25 1.48 -11.48
CA LEU A 418 8.97 0.24 -11.78
C LEU A 418 8.24 -0.97 -11.21
N MET A 419 7.77 -1.86 -12.10
CA MET A 419 7.10 -3.14 -11.80
C MET A 419 7.88 -4.35 -12.33
N THR A 420 9.19 -4.17 -12.57
CA THR A 420 10.08 -5.24 -13.04
C THR A 420 9.94 -6.47 -12.17
N ASN A 421 9.72 -7.63 -12.79
CA ASN A 421 9.68 -8.92 -12.12
C ASN A 421 8.64 -9.03 -10.98
N MET A 422 7.59 -8.19 -10.95
CA MET A 422 6.71 -8.13 -9.78
C MET A 422 6.06 -9.49 -9.44
N PHE A 423 5.62 -10.25 -10.44
CA PHE A 423 4.92 -11.55 -10.32
C PHE A 423 5.62 -12.69 -11.07
N ILE A 424 6.91 -12.57 -11.39
CA ILE A 424 7.65 -13.69 -12.00
C ILE A 424 7.53 -14.94 -11.14
N SER A 425 7.19 -16.07 -11.74
CA SER A 425 6.97 -17.37 -11.10
C SER A 425 5.94 -17.35 -9.95
N ALA A 426 5.04 -16.36 -9.89
CA ALA A 426 3.87 -16.37 -9.02
C ALA A 426 2.81 -17.31 -9.62
N ILE A 427 3.05 -18.62 -9.53
CA ILE A 427 2.33 -19.69 -10.24
C ILE A 427 0.80 -19.58 -10.08
N SER A 428 0.31 -19.29 -8.88
CA SER A 428 -1.13 -19.26 -8.58
C SER A 428 -1.82 -17.93 -8.89
N PHE A 429 -1.06 -16.87 -9.18
CA PHE A 429 -1.61 -15.52 -9.28
C PHE A 429 -2.50 -15.35 -10.51
N ASN A 430 -3.79 -15.05 -10.28
CA ASN A 430 -4.77 -14.81 -11.33
C ASN A 430 -5.84 -13.79 -10.92
N GLN A 431 -5.56 -12.88 -10.00
CA GLN A 431 -6.53 -11.85 -9.62
C GLN A 431 -6.64 -10.75 -10.67
N ASP A 432 -7.86 -10.25 -10.86
CA ASP A 432 -8.10 -9.09 -11.73
C ASP A 432 -7.35 -7.87 -11.17
N ILE A 433 -6.62 -7.20 -12.06
CA ILE A 433 -5.84 -5.97 -11.82
C ILE A 433 -6.05 -4.97 -12.96
N SER A 434 -7.11 -5.16 -13.76
CA SER A 434 -7.47 -4.29 -14.88
C SER A 434 -7.81 -2.86 -14.45
N SER A 435 -8.13 -2.68 -13.16
CA SER A 435 -8.44 -1.41 -12.50
C SER A 435 -7.21 -0.58 -12.10
N TRP A 436 -5.99 -1.09 -12.30
CA TRP A 436 -4.76 -0.38 -11.97
C TRP A 436 -4.48 0.79 -12.93
N ASP A 437 -4.15 1.96 -12.39
CA ASP A 437 -3.56 3.05 -13.16
C ASP A 437 -2.04 2.84 -13.29
N VAL A 438 -1.62 2.31 -14.43
CA VAL A 438 -0.20 2.06 -14.75
C VAL A 438 0.43 3.17 -15.62
N SER A 439 -0.24 4.32 -15.77
CA SER A 439 0.20 5.40 -16.67
C SER A 439 1.55 6.01 -16.31
N SER A 440 2.02 5.83 -15.06
CA SER A 440 3.36 6.25 -14.58
C SER A 440 4.44 5.17 -14.73
N VAL A 441 4.09 3.94 -15.11
CA VAL A 441 5.03 2.82 -15.13
C VAL A 441 5.91 2.87 -16.38
N THR A 442 7.23 2.82 -16.19
CA THR A 442 8.21 2.89 -17.28
C THR A 442 8.85 1.54 -17.61
N ASN A 443 8.77 0.56 -16.70
CA ASN A 443 9.39 -0.75 -16.85
C ASN A 443 8.52 -1.87 -16.23
N MET A 444 8.12 -2.83 -17.08
CA MET A 444 7.34 -4.03 -16.77
C MET A 444 8.07 -5.31 -17.22
N GLN A 445 9.40 -5.27 -17.34
CA GLN A 445 10.20 -6.44 -17.74
C GLN A 445 9.86 -7.65 -16.87
N ALA A 446 9.58 -8.78 -17.54
CA ALA A 446 9.29 -10.08 -16.93
C ALA A 446 8.25 -10.06 -15.80
N MET A 447 7.33 -9.08 -15.79
CA MET A 447 6.36 -8.89 -14.71
C MET A 447 5.55 -10.15 -14.41
N PHE A 448 5.11 -10.92 -15.41
CA PHE A 448 4.34 -12.16 -15.30
C PHE A 448 5.11 -13.38 -15.83
N MET A 449 6.43 -13.32 -15.94
CA MET A 449 7.22 -14.41 -16.50
C MET A 449 7.07 -15.67 -15.63
N GLY A 450 6.55 -16.79 -16.16
CA GLY A 450 6.32 -18.02 -15.40
C GLY A 450 5.14 -17.97 -14.41
N ALA A 451 4.31 -16.92 -14.43
CA ALA A 451 3.04 -16.89 -13.71
C ALA A 451 2.00 -17.75 -14.45
N THR A 452 2.13 -19.07 -14.33
CA THR A 452 1.41 -20.02 -15.20
C THR A 452 -0.11 -19.98 -15.04
N GLY A 453 -0.64 -19.55 -13.89
CA GLY A 453 -2.08 -19.37 -13.65
C GLY A 453 -2.66 -18.05 -14.17
N PHE A 454 -1.84 -17.11 -14.63
CA PHE A 454 -2.29 -15.77 -14.98
C PHE A 454 -3.11 -15.74 -16.29
N ASN A 455 -4.36 -15.28 -16.21
CA ASN A 455 -5.29 -15.17 -17.32
C ASN A 455 -6.27 -14.00 -17.15
N GLN A 456 -5.75 -12.77 -17.08
CA GLN A 456 -6.57 -11.56 -16.91
C GLN A 456 -6.52 -10.63 -18.13
N ASN A 457 -7.60 -9.88 -18.34
CA ASN A 457 -7.68 -8.87 -19.39
C ASN A 457 -7.04 -7.55 -18.92
N LEU A 458 -5.89 -7.18 -19.49
CA LEU A 458 -5.18 -5.93 -19.16
C LEU A 458 -5.33 -4.86 -20.25
N SER A 459 -6.30 -5.00 -21.18
CA SER A 459 -6.43 -4.10 -22.32
C SER A 459 -6.70 -2.63 -21.95
N SER A 460 -7.23 -2.36 -20.75
CA SER A 460 -7.51 -1.02 -20.23
C SER A 460 -6.25 -0.22 -19.94
N TRP A 461 -5.12 -0.87 -19.62
CA TRP A 461 -3.90 -0.21 -19.16
C TRP A 461 -3.34 0.79 -20.20
N ASP A 462 -2.86 1.94 -19.72
CA ASP A 462 -2.07 2.86 -20.52
C ASP A 462 -0.58 2.51 -20.45
N VAL A 463 -0.08 1.95 -21.55
CA VAL A 463 1.32 1.51 -21.69
C VAL A 463 2.15 2.43 -22.57
N SER A 464 1.66 3.63 -22.90
CA SER A 464 2.26 4.54 -23.87
C SER A 464 3.70 4.97 -23.52
N ILE A 465 4.03 5.06 -22.23
CA ILE A 465 5.36 5.47 -21.74
C ILE A 465 6.26 4.29 -21.34
N VAL A 466 5.77 3.06 -21.42
CA VAL A 466 6.54 1.88 -20.98
C VAL A 466 7.67 1.62 -21.97
N THR A 467 8.90 1.69 -21.47
CA THR A 467 10.12 1.54 -22.28
C THR A 467 10.63 0.11 -22.33
N ASN A 468 10.26 -0.74 -21.35
CA ASN A 468 10.73 -2.13 -21.26
C ASN A 468 9.60 -3.08 -20.85
N MET A 469 9.30 -4.05 -21.72
CA MET A 469 8.34 -5.15 -21.51
C MET A 469 8.95 -6.51 -21.87
N GLU A 470 10.28 -6.60 -21.90
CA GLU A 470 10.98 -7.82 -22.30
C GLU A 470 10.53 -9.02 -21.46
N SER A 471 10.15 -10.11 -22.11
CA SER A 471 9.70 -11.36 -21.48
C SER A 471 8.53 -11.24 -20.50
N MET A 472 7.74 -10.15 -20.54
CA MET A 472 6.66 -9.87 -19.58
C MET A 472 5.72 -11.06 -19.35
N PHE A 473 5.30 -11.75 -20.41
CA PHE A 473 4.40 -12.91 -20.38
C PHE A 473 5.06 -14.25 -20.75
N LEU A 474 6.40 -14.34 -20.74
CA LEU A 474 7.08 -15.59 -21.10
C LEU A 474 6.73 -16.68 -20.07
N GLY A 475 6.09 -17.78 -20.48
CA GLY A 475 5.65 -18.85 -19.57
C GLY A 475 4.38 -18.54 -18.76
N ALA A 476 3.60 -17.52 -19.16
CA ALA A 476 2.24 -17.30 -18.65
C ALA A 476 1.25 -18.20 -19.40
N ASP A 477 1.33 -19.51 -19.15
CA ASP A 477 0.73 -20.55 -20.00
C ASP A 477 -0.81 -20.51 -20.04
N SER A 478 -1.46 -20.09 -18.95
CA SER A 478 -2.93 -19.97 -18.89
C SER A 478 -3.49 -18.72 -19.57
N LEU A 479 -2.66 -17.79 -20.03
CA LEU A 479 -3.14 -16.57 -20.69
C LEU A 479 -3.86 -16.95 -22.00
N SER A 480 -5.18 -16.82 -21.98
CA SER A 480 -6.07 -17.27 -23.06
C SER A 480 -5.81 -16.51 -24.37
N ALA A 481 -6.18 -17.12 -25.50
CA ALA A 481 -6.11 -16.47 -26.81
C ALA A 481 -6.92 -15.16 -26.83
N GLU A 482 -8.08 -15.16 -26.17
CA GLU A 482 -8.96 -13.98 -26.04
C GLU A 482 -8.28 -12.81 -25.32
N ASN A 483 -7.70 -13.07 -24.13
CA ASN A 483 -6.98 -12.04 -23.38
C ASN A 483 -5.72 -11.57 -24.13
N LYS A 484 -4.98 -12.48 -24.79
CA LYS A 484 -3.86 -12.12 -25.68
C LYS A 484 -4.33 -11.17 -26.79
N CYS A 485 -5.47 -11.42 -27.42
CA CYS A 485 -6.03 -10.57 -28.47
C CYS A 485 -6.42 -9.19 -27.94
N LYS A 486 -7.18 -9.12 -26.84
CA LYS A 486 -7.63 -7.86 -26.22
C LYS A 486 -6.43 -6.97 -25.82
N ILE A 487 -5.44 -7.57 -25.16
CA ILE A 487 -4.18 -6.89 -24.79
C ILE A 487 -3.44 -6.44 -26.06
N TYR A 488 -3.29 -7.33 -27.06
CA TYR A 488 -2.58 -7.00 -28.28
C TYR A 488 -3.20 -5.83 -29.04
N ASN A 489 -4.51 -5.87 -29.27
CA ASN A 489 -5.25 -4.86 -30.03
C ASN A 489 -5.22 -3.48 -29.36
N SER A 490 -5.24 -3.44 -28.03
CA SER A 490 -5.12 -2.18 -27.28
C SER A 490 -3.67 -1.66 -27.27
N TRP A 491 -2.73 -2.47 -26.78
CA TRP A 491 -1.37 -2.00 -26.48
C TRP A 491 -0.53 -1.80 -27.74
N SER A 492 -0.79 -2.53 -28.83
CA SER A 492 -0.08 -2.35 -30.10
C SER A 492 -0.32 -0.96 -30.73
N LYS A 493 -1.46 -0.32 -30.44
CA LYS A 493 -1.76 1.06 -30.85
C LYS A 493 -0.97 2.09 -30.02
N LYS A 494 -0.59 1.74 -28.78
CA LYS A 494 0.06 2.65 -27.80
C LYS A 494 1.59 2.49 -27.77
N SER A 495 2.13 1.30 -28.09
CA SER A 495 3.57 1.00 -28.00
C SER A 495 4.06 0.16 -29.19
N GLU A 496 4.87 0.76 -30.07
CA GLU A 496 5.47 0.05 -31.22
C GLU A 496 6.44 -1.05 -30.76
N LYS A 497 7.08 -0.89 -29.60
CA LYS A 497 7.95 -1.92 -29.01
C LYS A 497 7.15 -3.15 -28.60
N PHE A 498 6.02 -2.96 -27.92
CA PHE A 498 5.11 -4.05 -27.55
C PHE A 498 4.59 -4.77 -28.80
N LYS A 499 4.12 -4.00 -29.79
CA LYS A 499 3.62 -4.52 -31.07
C LYS A 499 4.64 -5.42 -31.77
N GLY A 500 5.92 -5.03 -31.79
CA GLY A 500 6.99 -5.83 -32.38
C GLY A 500 7.30 -7.10 -31.58
N GLN A 501 7.36 -7.00 -30.25
CA GLN A 501 7.70 -8.12 -29.37
C GLN A 501 6.61 -9.21 -29.33
N TYR A 502 5.34 -8.81 -29.40
CA TYR A 502 4.19 -9.70 -29.28
C TYR A 502 3.43 -9.85 -30.60
N LEU A 503 4.08 -9.65 -31.75
CA LEU A 503 3.46 -9.78 -33.08
C LEU A 503 2.79 -11.15 -33.31
N SER A 504 3.29 -12.21 -32.67
CA SER A 504 2.70 -13.55 -32.73
C SER A 504 1.32 -13.65 -32.06
N TRP A 505 0.95 -12.67 -31.23
CA TRP A 505 -0.40 -12.59 -30.65
C TRP A 505 -1.41 -12.02 -31.62
N ASN A 506 -0.98 -11.42 -32.74
CA ASN A 506 -1.87 -11.02 -33.83
C ASN A 506 -2.26 -12.24 -34.68
N THR A 507 -3.14 -13.10 -34.17
CA THR A 507 -3.60 -14.30 -34.87
C THR A 507 -4.82 -14.01 -35.74
N GLU A 508 -5.11 -14.87 -36.72
CA GLU A 508 -6.40 -14.82 -37.46
C GLU A 508 -7.62 -14.95 -36.52
N GLU A 509 -7.45 -15.52 -35.32
CA GLU A 509 -8.48 -15.52 -34.27
C GLU A 509 -8.69 -14.14 -33.65
N CYS A 510 -7.64 -13.32 -33.50
CA CYS A 510 -7.79 -11.93 -33.07
C CYS A 510 -8.48 -11.06 -34.12
N GLU A 511 -8.41 -11.43 -35.40
CA GLU A 511 -9.16 -10.78 -36.48
C GLU A 511 -10.67 -11.12 -36.45
N LYS A 512 -11.09 -12.13 -35.65
CA LYS A 512 -12.51 -12.43 -35.41
C LYS A 512 -13.14 -11.58 -34.31
N LEU A 513 -12.37 -10.86 -33.48
CA LEU A 513 -12.90 -9.76 -32.68
C LEU A 513 -13.26 -8.65 -33.66
N ILE A 514 -14.54 -8.58 -34.02
CA ILE A 514 -15.02 -7.74 -35.11
C ILE A 514 -14.79 -6.28 -34.72
N LEU A 515 -13.76 -5.67 -35.32
CA LEU A 515 -13.58 -4.23 -35.27
C LEU A 515 -14.78 -3.56 -35.94
N PHE A 516 -15.56 -2.84 -35.15
CA PHE A 516 -16.78 -2.23 -35.65
C PHE A 516 -16.51 -0.90 -36.35
N THR A 517 -17.12 -0.76 -37.53
CA THR A 517 -17.33 0.49 -38.25
C THR A 517 -18.76 0.96 -37.98
N ASN A 518 -19.11 2.19 -38.36
CA ASN A 518 -20.48 2.69 -38.21
C ASN A 518 -21.53 1.72 -38.80
N GLU A 519 -21.26 1.15 -39.99
CA GLU A 519 -22.18 0.23 -40.67
C GLU A 519 -22.22 -1.15 -40.03
N THR A 520 -21.05 -1.70 -39.68
CA THR A 520 -21.00 -3.05 -39.10
C THR A 520 -21.55 -3.08 -37.68
N LEU A 521 -21.37 -2.01 -36.89
CA LEU A 521 -21.96 -1.91 -35.54
C LEU A 521 -23.48 -1.91 -35.63
N LYS A 522 -24.05 -1.08 -36.50
CA LYS A 522 -25.51 -0.98 -36.66
C LYS A 522 -26.13 -2.31 -37.07
N LYS A 523 -25.44 -3.07 -37.92
CA LYS A 523 -25.87 -4.43 -38.29
C LYS A 523 -25.80 -5.39 -37.10
N ALA A 524 -24.69 -5.40 -36.36
CA ALA A 524 -24.53 -6.29 -35.22
C ALA A 524 -25.51 -5.99 -34.09
N VAL A 525 -25.73 -4.71 -33.75
CA VAL A 525 -26.77 -4.30 -32.80
C VAL A 525 -28.16 -4.74 -33.27
N GLY A 526 -28.48 -4.60 -34.56
CA GLY A 526 -29.75 -5.08 -35.10
C GLY A 526 -29.94 -6.60 -35.00
N GLU A 527 -28.87 -7.38 -35.15
CA GLU A 527 -28.89 -8.83 -34.92
C GLU A 527 -29.01 -9.16 -33.43
N TRP A 528 -28.28 -8.45 -32.56
CA TRP A 528 -28.34 -8.58 -31.10
C TRP A 528 -29.72 -8.33 -30.53
N LEU A 529 -30.35 -7.22 -30.93
CA LEU A 529 -31.71 -6.87 -30.48
C LEU A 529 -32.78 -7.85 -30.96
N LYS A 530 -32.50 -8.64 -32.01
CA LYS A 530 -33.40 -9.65 -32.53
C LYS A 530 -33.22 -11.00 -31.84
N ASP A 531 -31.96 -11.41 -31.63
CA ASP A 531 -31.59 -12.66 -30.99
C ASP A 531 -30.19 -12.53 -30.35
N PRO A 532 -30.12 -12.19 -29.05
CA PRO A 532 -28.85 -12.02 -28.35
C PRO A 532 -27.98 -13.28 -28.36
N ILE A 533 -28.58 -14.48 -28.31
CA ILE A 533 -27.83 -15.74 -28.27
C ILE A 533 -27.07 -15.95 -29.58
N THR A 534 -27.77 -15.85 -30.71
CA THR A 534 -27.14 -15.99 -32.03
C THR A 534 -26.14 -14.86 -32.30
N ALA A 535 -26.44 -13.64 -31.84
CA ALA A 535 -25.52 -12.51 -32.00
C ALA A 535 -24.26 -12.68 -31.14
N GLN A 536 -24.39 -13.17 -29.91
CA GLN A 536 -23.26 -13.46 -29.03
C GLN A 536 -22.35 -14.55 -29.61
N GLU A 537 -22.92 -15.62 -30.19
CA GLU A 537 -22.14 -16.65 -30.90
C GLU A 537 -21.35 -16.09 -32.09
N LYS A 538 -21.85 -15.02 -32.71
CA LYS A 538 -21.29 -14.45 -33.94
C LYS A 538 -20.33 -13.27 -33.72
N TYR A 539 -20.63 -12.42 -32.74
CA TYR A 539 -19.96 -11.15 -32.49
C TYR A 539 -19.23 -11.11 -31.14
N GLY A 540 -19.44 -12.10 -30.27
CA GLY A 540 -19.00 -12.05 -28.88
C GLY A 540 -19.98 -11.28 -27.99
N ASP A 541 -19.68 -11.20 -26.70
CA ASP A 541 -20.44 -10.40 -25.72
C ASP A 541 -20.45 -8.92 -26.14
N ILE A 542 -21.63 -8.31 -26.10
CA ILE A 542 -21.83 -6.91 -26.50
C ILE A 542 -20.95 -5.94 -25.72
N ASN A 543 -20.64 -6.20 -24.45
CA ASN A 543 -19.80 -5.32 -23.65
C ASN A 543 -18.36 -5.26 -24.19
N GLU A 544 -17.92 -6.31 -24.87
CA GLU A 544 -16.54 -6.50 -25.33
C GLU A 544 -16.29 -6.08 -26.78
N TRP A 545 -17.30 -5.53 -27.44
CA TRP A 545 -17.21 -5.10 -28.83
C TRP A 545 -16.22 -3.93 -29.01
N ASP A 546 -15.23 -4.08 -29.90
CA ASP A 546 -14.31 -2.99 -30.25
C ASP A 546 -15.02 -1.97 -31.15
N VAL A 547 -15.55 -0.92 -30.52
CA VAL A 547 -16.19 0.23 -31.17
C VAL A 547 -15.25 1.42 -31.35
N SER A 548 -13.92 1.25 -31.17
CA SER A 548 -12.96 2.36 -31.10
C SER A 548 -12.82 3.16 -32.42
N LYS A 549 -13.36 2.65 -33.54
CA LYS A 549 -13.38 3.34 -34.85
C LYS A 549 -14.75 3.92 -35.23
N VAL A 550 -15.75 3.71 -34.40
CA VAL A 550 -17.12 4.19 -34.64
C VAL A 550 -17.17 5.69 -34.37
N THR A 551 -17.62 6.45 -35.35
CA THR A 551 -17.78 7.91 -35.27
C THR A 551 -19.25 8.32 -35.20
N ASN A 552 -20.18 7.43 -35.55
CA ASN A 552 -21.61 7.68 -35.57
C ASN A 552 -22.37 6.50 -34.95
N MET A 553 -22.99 6.76 -33.80
CA MET A 553 -23.83 5.81 -33.03
C MET A 553 -25.32 6.19 -33.08
N SER A 554 -25.73 6.99 -34.05
CA SER A 554 -27.12 7.44 -34.15
C SER A 554 -28.11 6.28 -34.31
N GLU A 555 -29.19 6.35 -33.53
CA GLU A 555 -30.33 5.41 -33.55
C GLU A 555 -29.98 3.93 -33.29
N LEU A 556 -28.83 3.60 -32.69
CA LEU A 556 -28.40 2.20 -32.50
C LEU A 556 -29.42 1.36 -31.72
N PHE A 557 -29.95 1.88 -30.61
CA PHE A 557 -30.88 1.20 -29.72
C PHE A 557 -32.26 1.85 -29.69
N LYS A 558 -32.62 2.57 -30.76
CA LYS A 558 -33.89 3.30 -30.85
C LYS A 558 -35.09 2.35 -30.78
N ASN A 559 -36.01 2.63 -29.87
CA ASN A 559 -37.21 1.87 -29.51
C ASN A 559 -36.96 0.45 -28.99
N SER A 560 -35.74 0.16 -28.53
CA SER A 560 -35.38 -1.14 -27.93
C SER A 560 -35.85 -1.23 -26.49
N THR A 561 -37.16 -1.39 -26.27
CA THR A 561 -37.80 -1.26 -24.96
C THR A 561 -37.25 -2.20 -23.87
N SER A 562 -36.73 -3.37 -24.25
CA SER A 562 -36.17 -4.37 -23.32
C SER A 562 -34.65 -4.31 -23.16
N PHE A 563 -33.95 -3.48 -23.93
CA PHE A 563 -32.49 -3.42 -23.91
C PHE A 563 -31.98 -2.79 -22.61
N ASN A 564 -31.11 -3.51 -21.91
CA ASN A 564 -30.41 -3.05 -20.71
C ASN A 564 -29.07 -3.81 -20.51
N ASP A 565 -28.46 -4.30 -21.59
CA ASP A 565 -27.17 -5.01 -21.49
C ASP A 565 -26.04 -4.02 -21.20
N ASP A 566 -24.98 -4.48 -20.53
CA ASP A 566 -23.82 -3.65 -20.19
C ASP A 566 -23.04 -3.26 -21.44
N ILE A 567 -22.80 -1.96 -21.58
CA ILE A 567 -22.00 -1.34 -22.65
C ILE A 567 -20.97 -0.35 -22.07
N SER A 568 -20.69 -0.44 -20.77
CA SER A 568 -19.83 0.49 -20.04
C SER A 568 -18.36 0.41 -20.45
N SER A 569 -17.89 -0.71 -21.05
CA SER A 569 -16.51 -0.85 -21.54
C SER A 569 -16.29 -0.39 -22.98
N TRP A 570 -17.31 0.13 -23.66
CA TRP A 570 -17.16 0.66 -25.02
C TRP A 570 -16.23 1.88 -25.08
N ASP A 571 -15.22 1.83 -25.95
CA ASP A 571 -14.38 2.99 -26.28
C ASP A 571 -15.11 3.93 -27.25
N VAL A 572 -15.84 4.89 -26.68
CA VAL A 572 -16.61 5.90 -27.44
C VAL A 572 -15.82 7.19 -27.74
N SER A 573 -14.50 7.22 -27.49
CA SER A 573 -13.66 8.42 -27.61
C SER A 573 -13.64 9.03 -29.03
N SER A 574 -13.94 8.23 -30.05
CA SER A 574 -14.02 8.66 -31.46
C SER A 574 -15.42 9.05 -31.91
N VAL A 575 -16.45 8.89 -31.08
CA VAL A 575 -17.84 9.13 -31.46
C VAL A 575 -18.13 10.63 -31.51
N THR A 576 -18.73 11.08 -32.62
CA THR A 576 -19.10 12.48 -32.83
C THR A 576 -20.61 12.70 -32.84
N ASN A 577 -21.41 11.65 -33.05
CA ASN A 577 -22.87 11.71 -33.20
C ASN A 577 -23.57 10.57 -32.43
N MET A 578 -24.39 10.94 -31.44
CA MET A 578 -25.21 10.05 -30.59
C MET A 578 -26.72 10.34 -30.73
N TYR A 579 -27.13 10.97 -31.84
CA TYR A 579 -28.53 11.31 -32.12
C TYR A 579 -29.48 10.12 -31.95
N PHE A 580 -30.50 10.26 -31.10
CA PHE A 580 -31.50 9.21 -30.81
C PHE A 580 -30.95 7.83 -30.42
N MET A 581 -29.69 7.73 -29.94
CA MET A 581 -29.03 6.44 -29.73
C MET A 581 -29.84 5.49 -28.82
N LEU A 582 -30.45 5.99 -27.75
CA LEU A 582 -31.24 5.24 -26.76
C LEU A 582 -32.68 5.77 -26.65
N GLU A 583 -33.20 6.41 -27.71
CA GLU A 583 -34.58 6.91 -27.70
C GLU A 583 -35.56 5.75 -27.52
N GLY A 584 -36.44 5.78 -26.52
CA GLY A 584 -37.46 4.76 -26.28
C GLY A 584 -36.93 3.43 -25.70
N ALA A 585 -35.65 3.37 -25.31
CA ALA A 585 -35.08 2.23 -24.57
C ALA A 585 -35.56 2.24 -23.10
N THR A 586 -36.81 1.84 -22.88
CA THR A 586 -37.53 2.07 -21.60
C THR A 586 -36.90 1.38 -20.39
N SER A 587 -36.17 0.29 -20.57
CA SER A 587 -35.52 -0.48 -19.49
C SER A 587 -34.05 -0.11 -19.24
N PHE A 588 -33.43 0.74 -20.06
CA PHE A 588 -32.00 1.02 -20.00
C PHE A 588 -31.63 1.90 -18.79
N ASP A 589 -30.69 1.45 -17.96
CA ASP A 589 -30.22 2.15 -16.74
C ASP A 589 -28.76 1.83 -16.36
N GLN A 590 -27.88 1.61 -17.34
CA GLN A 590 -26.48 1.27 -17.11
C GLN A 590 -25.62 2.47 -16.69
N ASP A 591 -24.55 2.23 -15.91
CA ASP A 591 -23.52 3.23 -15.59
C ASP A 591 -22.63 3.48 -16.82
N LEU A 592 -22.55 4.74 -17.26
CA LEU A 592 -21.78 5.16 -18.44
C LEU A 592 -20.70 6.18 -18.08
N ASN A 593 -20.33 6.29 -16.80
CA ASN A 593 -19.42 7.32 -16.30
C ASN A 593 -17.96 7.09 -16.75
N SER A 594 -17.62 5.90 -17.26
CA SER A 594 -16.32 5.56 -17.87
C SER A 594 -16.14 6.14 -19.29
N TRP A 595 -17.22 6.46 -19.99
CA TRP A 595 -17.18 6.89 -21.39
C TRP A 595 -16.50 8.24 -21.59
N ASP A 596 -15.55 8.29 -22.53
CA ASP A 596 -15.00 9.55 -23.04
C ASP A 596 -15.89 10.10 -24.16
N VAL A 597 -16.79 11.02 -23.80
CA VAL A 597 -17.68 11.70 -24.75
C VAL A 597 -17.14 13.05 -25.26
N SER A 598 -15.86 13.36 -25.02
CA SER A 598 -15.27 14.66 -25.35
C SER A 598 -15.30 14.99 -26.84
N SER A 599 -15.38 13.99 -27.73
CA SER A 599 -15.49 14.18 -29.19
C SER A 599 -16.93 14.39 -29.69
N VAL A 600 -17.95 14.19 -28.83
CA VAL A 600 -19.36 14.19 -29.24
C VAL A 600 -19.84 15.61 -29.52
N THR A 601 -20.44 15.84 -30.69
CA THR A 601 -20.98 17.14 -31.10
C THR A 601 -22.51 17.20 -31.13
N ASN A 602 -23.18 16.04 -31.20
CA ASN A 602 -24.63 15.91 -31.29
C ASN A 602 -25.17 14.83 -30.33
N MET A 603 -25.88 15.27 -29.29
CA MET A 603 -26.58 14.40 -28.31
C MET A 603 -28.11 14.58 -28.36
N GLN A 604 -28.64 15.09 -29.48
CA GLN A 604 -30.06 15.36 -29.61
C GLN A 604 -30.88 14.08 -29.35
N ALA A 605 -31.78 14.18 -28.38
CA ALA A 605 -32.74 13.15 -27.97
C ALA A 605 -32.14 11.76 -27.68
N MET A 606 -30.89 11.73 -27.25
CA MET A 606 -30.17 10.48 -26.94
C MET A 606 -30.95 9.56 -25.99
N PHE A 607 -31.55 10.10 -24.93
CA PHE A 607 -32.32 9.37 -23.91
C PHE A 607 -33.82 9.69 -23.93
N SER A 608 -34.34 10.22 -25.04
CA SER A 608 -35.75 10.60 -25.14
C SER A 608 -36.65 9.36 -24.95
N ASN A 609 -37.60 9.39 -24.03
CA ASN A 609 -38.47 8.29 -23.61
C ASN A 609 -37.76 7.05 -23.03
N ALA A 610 -36.48 7.16 -22.64
CA ALA A 610 -35.79 6.13 -21.84
C ALA A 610 -36.27 6.22 -20.38
N THR A 611 -37.46 5.70 -20.10
CA THR A 611 -38.20 6.01 -18.86
C THR A 611 -37.49 5.60 -17.57
N SER A 612 -36.69 4.53 -17.60
CA SER A 612 -35.96 4.03 -16.42
C SER A 612 -34.59 4.67 -16.22
N PHE A 613 -34.05 5.36 -17.22
CA PHE A 613 -32.67 5.81 -17.20
C PHE A 613 -32.39 6.82 -16.08
N ASN A 614 -31.44 6.44 -15.21
CA ASN A 614 -30.85 7.23 -14.14
C ASN A 614 -29.36 6.86 -13.89
N GLY A 615 -28.74 6.16 -14.85
CA GLY A 615 -27.33 5.76 -14.82
C GLY A 615 -26.37 6.94 -14.64
N ASN A 616 -25.20 6.65 -14.05
CA ASN A 616 -24.21 7.68 -13.74
C ASN A 616 -23.53 8.20 -15.03
N ILE A 617 -23.57 9.52 -15.21
CA ILE A 617 -22.96 10.25 -16.33
C ILE A 617 -22.26 11.53 -15.83
N SER A 618 -21.87 11.54 -14.56
CA SER A 618 -21.44 12.78 -13.89
C SER A 618 -20.09 13.31 -14.40
N SER A 619 -19.21 12.45 -14.92
CA SER A 619 -17.87 12.79 -15.42
C SER A 619 -17.85 13.29 -16.87
N TRP A 620 -18.97 13.29 -17.59
CA TRP A 620 -18.95 13.53 -19.03
C TRP A 620 -18.43 14.92 -19.41
N ASP A 621 -17.39 14.97 -20.25
CA ASP A 621 -16.93 16.18 -20.94
C ASP A 621 -17.83 16.45 -22.17
N VAL A 622 -18.82 17.33 -22.00
CA VAL A 622 -19.75 17.72 -23.06
C VAL A 622 -19.33 19.03 -23.76
N SER A 623 -18.08 19.48 -23.59
CA SER A 623 -17.61 20.78 -24.07
C SER A 623 -17.70 20.94 -25.60
N ASN A 624 -17.69 19.86 -26.38
CA ASN A 624 -17.86 19.91 -27.84
C ASN A 624 -19.32 19.75 -28.32
N VAL A 625 -20.28 19.51 -27.42
CA VAL A 625 -21.68 19.29 -27.77
C VAL A 625 -22.33 20.62 -28.18
N THR A 626 -22.95 20.64 -29.36
CA THR A 626 -23.62 21.85 -29.89
C THR A 626 -25.14 21.85 -29.73
N THR A 627 -25.75 20.68 -29.52
CA THR A 627 -27.20 20.52 -29.37
C THR A 627 -27.55 19.41 -28.37
N MET A 628 -28.42 19.74 -27.41
CA MET A 628 -29.02 18.83 -26.43
C MET A 628 -30.55 18.84 -26.54
N PHE A 629 -31.07 19.19 -27.73
CA PHE A 629 -32.51 19.21 -28.00
C PHE A 629 -33.15 17.89 -27.57
N ALA A 630 -34.16 17.97 -26.70
CA ALA A 630 -34.92 16.82 -26.20
C ALA A 630 -34.09 15.66 -25.59
N MET A 631 -32.85 15.90 -25.14
CA MET A 631 -31.92 14.84 -24.68
C MET A 631 -32.54 13.88 -23.66
N PHE A 632 -33.30 14.39 -22.68
CA PHE A 632 -33.97 13.64 -21.61
C PHE A 632 -35.51 13.80 -21.65
N ASN A 633 -36.08 14.13 -22.79
CA ASN A 633 -37.53 14.24 -22.97
C ASN A 633 -38.20 12.92 -22.57
N GLY A 634 -39.08 12.89 -21.57
CA GLY A 634 -39.78 11.69 -21.13
C GLY A 634 -38.93 10.67 -20.37
N ALA A 635 -37.68 11.01 -19.99
CA ALA A 635 -36.84 10.19 -19.12
C ALA A 635 -37.31 10.31 -17.66
N LYS A 636 -38.42 9.63 -17.33
CA LYS A 636 -39.19 9.83 -16.10
C LYS A 636 -38.38 9.66 -14.82
N SER A 637 -37.47 8.68 -14.76
CA SER A 637 -36.62 8.39 -13.60
C SER A 637 -35.38 9.28 -13.48
N PHE A 638 -35.02 10.01 -14.53
CA PHE A 638 -33.74 10.71 -14.58
C PHE A 638 -33.64 11.83 -13.55
N ASN A 639 -32.68 11.68 -12.64
CA ASN A 639 -32.26 12.68 -11.65
C ASN A 639 -30.74 12.60 -11.38
N GLY A 640 -29.96 12.13 -12.36
CA GLY A 640 -28.50 11.98 -12.24
C GLY A 640 -27.79 13.32 -12.07
N ASN A 641 -26.65 13.33 -11.36
CA ASN A 641 -25.87 14.54 -11.14
C ASN A 641 -25.18 15.00 -12.44
N ILE A 642 -25.60 16.16 -12.94
CA ILE A 642 -25.12 16.79 -14.17
C ILE A 642 -24.57 18.20 -13.93
N ASN A 643 -24.04 18.43 -12.72
CA ASN A 643 -23.50 19.73 -12.33
C ASN A 643 -22.09 19.91 -12.89
N THR A 644 -21.76 21.14 -13.31
CA THR A 644 -20.41 21.47 -13.77
C THR A 644 -19.39 21.23 -12.65
N LYS A 645 -18.43 20.32 -12.89
CA LYS A 645 -17.33 20.03 -11.96
C LYS A 645 -15.99 19.98 -12.70
N LYS A 646 -14.94 20.47 -12.06
CA LYS A 646 -13.57 20.30 -12.58
C LYS A 646 -13.12 18.88 -12.31
N ILE A 647 -12.68 18.20 -13.35
CA ILE A 647 -12.05 16.89 -13.28
C ILE A 647 -10.54 17.15 -13.36
N SER A 648 -9.82 16.69 -12.33
CA SER A 648 -8.36 16.77 -12.28
C SER A 648 -7.76 15.81 -13.32
N ILE A 649 -6.44 15.88 -13.55
CA ILE A 649 -5.77 14.86 -14.38
C ILE A 649 -5.95 13.47 -13.73
N GLU A 650 -5.95 13.43 -12.39
CA GLU A 650 -6.04 12.23 -11.56
C GLU A 650 -7.44 11.57 -11.61
N ASP A 651 -8.51 12.36 -11.75
CA ASP A 651 -9.89 11.86 -11.83
C ASP A 651 -10.36 11.60 -13.28
N SER A 652 -9.48 11.77 -14.27
CA SER A 652 -9.81 11.80 -15.69
C SER A 652 -9.64 10.44 -16.37
N SER A 653 -10.67 9.95 -17.05
CA SER A 653 -10.58 8.78 -17.94
C SER A 653 -9.72 9.03 -19.20
N THR A 654 -9.35 10.28 -19.49
CA THR A 654 -8.58 10.67 -20.70
C THR A 654 -7.15 11.11 -20.40
N GLY A 655 -6.73 11.10 -19.13
CA GLY A 655 -5.43 11.61 -18.70
C GLY A 655 -5.26 13.13 -18.86
N LYS A 656 -6.38 13.86 -18.98
CA LYS A 656 -6.39 15.34 -19.12
C LYS A 656 -7.37 15.95 -18.14
N ALA A 657 -7.00 17.08 -17.54
CA ALA A 657 -7.95 17.87 -16.77
C ALA A 657 -8.97 18.53 -17.71
N TYR A 658 -10.25 18.41 -17.37
CA TYR A 658 -11.35 19.02 -18.11
C TYR A 658 -12.47 19.47 -17.16
N THR A 659 -13.51 20.09 -17.71
CA THR A 659 -14.69 20.48 -16.95
C THR A 659 -15.86 19.59 -17.37
N ALA A 660 -16.26 18.65 -16.51
CA ALA A 660 -17.43 17.83 -16.77
C ALA A 660 -18.67 18.73 -16.80
N TRP A 661 -19.63 18.38 -17.66
CA TRP A 661 -20.85 19.16 -17.88
C TRP A 661 -20.58 20.64 -18.22
N ASP A 662 -19.53 20.91 -19.00
CA ASP A 662 -19.31 22.20 -19.65
C ASP A 662 -20.24 22.37 -20.86
N VAL A 663 -21.37 23.04 -20.65
CA VAL A 663 -22.38 23.29 -21.69
C VAL A 663 -22.16 24.58 -22.48
N SER A 664 -20.99 25.23 -22.35
CA SER A 664 -20.72 26.57 -22.92
C SER A 664 -20.83 26.64 -24.44
N ASN A 665 -20.74 25.52 -25.16
CA ASN A 665 -20.91 25.46 -26.62
C ASN A 665 -22.31 25.01 -27.09
N VAL A 666 -23.24 24.72 -26.16
CA VAL A 666 -24.57 24.23 -26.49
C VAL A 666 -25.49 25.37 -26.94
N THR A 667 -26.00 25.30 -28.17
CA THR A 667 -26.86 26.35 -28.75
C THR A 667 -28.35 26.04 -28.69
N ARG A 668 -28.75 24.77 -28.54
CA ARG A 668 -30.16 24.32 -28.56
C ARG A 668 -30.45 23.39 -27.38
N MET A 669 -31.37 23.81 -26.50
CA MET A 669 -31.82 23.08 -25.30
C MET A 669 -33.35 22.92 -25.21
N ASN A 670 -34.10 23.17 -26.30
CA ASN A 670 -35.56 23.01 -26.25
C ASN A 670 -35.93 21.59 -25.84
N ASN A 671 -36.99 21.47 -25.04
CA ASN A 671 -37.58 20.21 -24.62
C ASN A 671 -36.63 19.28 -23.84
N MET A 672 -35.46 19.74 -23.37
CA MET A 672 -34.41 18.86 -22.83
C MET A 672 -34.91 17.96 -21.70
N PHE A 673 -35.73 18.48 -20.79
CA PHE A 673 -36.29 17.76 -19.62
C PHE A 673 -37.82 17.71 -19.63
N ILE A 674 -38.46 17.88 -20.80
CA ILE A 674 -39.93 17.80 -20.87
C ILE A 674 -40.38 16.42 -20.37
N ASP A 675 -41.36 16.36 -19.48
CA ASP A 675 -41.87 15.13 -18.84
C ASP A 675 -40.82 14.26 -18.11
N ALA A 676 -39.62 14.79 -17.80
CA ALA A 676 -38.66 14.16 -16.90
C ALA A 676 -39.12 14.35 -15.44
N SER A 677 -40.10 13.55 -15.02
CA SER A 677 -40.87 13.77 -13.79
C SER A 677 -40.05 13.78 -12.50
N SER A 678 -38.94 13.04 -12.43
CA SER A 678 -38.08 12.94 -11.24
C SER A 678 -36.95 13.98 -11.20
N PHE A 679 -36.76 14.77 -12.25
CA PHE A 679 -35.63 15.69 -12.35
C PHE A 679 -35.70 16.83 -11.32
N ASN A 680 -34.69 16.92 -10.46
CA ASN A 680 -34.55 17.94 -9.41
C ASN A 680 -33.08 18.26 -9.09
N GLN A 681 -32.27 18.58 -10.10
CA GLN A 681 -30.85 18.92 -9.93
C GLN A 681 -30.57 20.42 -9.96
N ASP A 682 -29.53 20.84 -9.22
CA ASP A 682 -29.03 22.23 -9.21
C ASP A 682 -28.05 22.49 -10.35
N ILE A 683 -28.58 22.72 -11.54
CA ILE A 683 -27.79 23.04 -12.75
C ILE A 683 -27.48 24.54 -12.90
N SER A 684 -27.58 25.32 -11.81
CA SER A 684 -27.38 26.77 -11.86
C SER A 684 -25.95 27.17 -12.26
N SER A 685 -24.97 26.26 -12.14
CA SER A 685 -23.58 26.49 -12.53
C SER A 685 -23.35 26.57 -14.04
N TRP A 686 -24.24 25.98 -14.85
CA TRP A 686 -24.10 25.93 -16.31
C TRP A 686 -23.92 27.31 -16.95
N ASP A 687 -23.07 27.36 -17.99
CA ASP A 687 -22.94 28.53 -18.85
C ASP A 687 -23.89 28.44 -20.05
N VAL A 688 -25.03 29.10 -19.94
CA VAL A 688 -26.08 29.13 -20.97
C VAL A 688 -25.98 30.34 -21.91
N SER A 689 -24.85 31.05 -21.92
CA SER A 689 -24.68 32.30 -22.69
C SER A 689 -24.79 32.11 -24.21
N THR A 690 -24.47 30.91 -24.72
CA THR A 690 -24.55 30.56 -26.15
C THR A 690 -25.91 29.96 -26.54
N VAL A 691 -26.80 29.68 -25.58
CA VAL A 691 -28.10 29.05 -25.84
C VAL A 691 -29.02 29.99 -26.60
N THR A 692 -29.38 29.59 -27.81
CA THR A 692 -30.26 30.36 -28.70
C THR A 692 -31.73 29.95 -28.59
N THR A 693 -32.05 28.74 -28.11
CA THR A 693 -33.41 28.22 -28.00
C THR A 693 -33.56 27.29 -26.77
N ILE A 694 -34.54 27.58 -25.89
CA ILE A 694 -34.75 26.91 -24.58
C ILE A 694 -36.23 26.66 -24.23
N SER A 695 -37.11 26.72 -25.22
CA SER A 695 -38.56 26.60 -25.03
C SER A 695 -38.93 25.21 -24.50
N TRP A 696 -39.92 25.17 -23.59
CA TRP A 696 -40.49 23.94 -23.01
C TRP A 696 -39.49 23.01 -22.31
N MET A 697 -38.28 23.48 -22.00
CA MET A 697 -37.21 22.69 -21.41
C MET A 697 -37.64 21.91 -20.15
N PHE A 698 -38.44 22.52 -19.27
CA PHE A 698 -38.88 21.92 -17.99
C PHE A 698 -40.39 21.65 -17.91
N ALA A 699 -41.10 21.61 -19.03
CA ALA A 699 -42.54 21.36 -19.01
C ALA A 699 -42.80 19.91 -18.53
N GLY A 700 -43.64 19.70 -17.51
CA GLY A 700 -43.89 18.36 -16.95
C GLY A 700 -42.81 17.81 -16.00
N SER A 701 -41.72 18.54 -15.73
CA SER A 701 -40.71 18.17 -14.72
C SER A 701 -41.22 18.47 -13.29
N ASN A 702 -42.18 17.69 -12.83
CA ASN A 702 -42.96 18.00 -11.61
C ASN A 702 -42.14 18.00 -10.31
N SER A 703 -41.01 17.29 -10.25
CA SER A 703 -40.15 17.21 -9.05
C SER A 703 -39.17 18.39 -8.91
N LEU A 704 -39.06 19.26 -9.91
CA LEU A 704 -38.14 20.39 -9.85
C LEU A 704 -38.58 21.38 -8.75
N SER A 705 -37.82 21.39 -7.66
CA SER A 705 -38.10 22.16 -6.44
C SER A 705 -38.04 23.67 -6.65
N ALA A 706 -38.71 24.42 -5.78
CA ALA A 706 -38.68 25.88 -5.80
C ALA A 706 -37.25 26.42 -5.61
N ASP A 707 -36.45 25.82 -4.72
CA ASP A 707 -35.05 26.19 -4.49
C ASP A 707 -34.20 26.07 -5.78
N ASN A 708 -34.28 24.93 -6.46
CA ASN A 708 -33.55 24.73 -7.72
C ASN A 708 -34.07 25.67 -8.82
N LYS A 709 -35.38 25.90 -8.93
CA LYS A 709 -35.95 26.90 -9.86
C LYS A 709 -35.36 28.29 -9.60
N CYS A 710 -35.30 28.72 -8.34
CA CYS A 710 -34.74 30.03 -7.96
C CYS A 710 -33.24 30.13 -8.29
N LYS A 711 -32.44 29.11 -7.96
CA LYS A 711 -31.00 29.09 -8.26
C LYS A 711 -30.73 29.14 -9.76
N ILE A 712 -31.41 28.29 -10.53
CA ILE A 712 -31.32 28.27 -12.00
C ILE A 712 -31.73 29.64 -12.55
N TYR A 713 -32.87 30.17 -12.13
CA TYR A 713 -33.35 31.46 -12.62
C TYR A 713 -32.38 32.60 -12.34
N ASN A 714 -31.91 32.72 -11.08
CA ASN A 714 -31.01 33.79 -10.65
C ASN A 714 -29.64 33.75 -11.34
N SER A 715 -29.17 32.58 -11.73
CA SER A 715 -27.93 32.41 -12.47
C SER A 715 -28.14 32.67 -13.97
N TRP A 716 -29.06 31.94 -14.60
CA TRP A 716 -29.20 31.90 -16.05
C TRP A 716 -29.84 33.16 -16.63
N SER A 717 -30.71 33.84 -15.88
CA SER A 717 -31.31 35.12 -16.32
C SER A 717 -30.28 36.22 -16.54
N LYS A 718 -29.11 36.15 -15.89
CA LYS A 718 -27.98 37.08 -16.07
C LYS A 718 -27.14 36.73 -17.31
N LYS A 719 -27.19 35.47 -17.77
CA LYS A 719 -26.38 34.95 -18.88
C LYS A 719 -27.16 34.90 -20.20
N SER A 720 -28.49 34.77 -20.17
CA SER A 720 -29.35 34.63 -21.36
C SER A 720 -30.66 35.41 -21.23
N GLU A 721 -30.82 36.48 -22.01
CA GLU A 721 -32.06 37.27 -22.04
C GLU A 721 -33.25 36.44 -22.56
N LYS A 722 -32.98 35.45 -23.42
CA LYS A 722 -34.00 34.51 -23.90
C LYS A 722 -34.53 33.63 -22.77
N PHE A 723 -33.63 33.08 -21.96
CA PHE A 723 -34.02 32.29 -20.79
C PHE A 723 -34.86 33.15 -19.82
N LYS A 724 -34.38 34.36 -19.53
CA LYS A 724 -35.08 35.33 -18.68
C LYS A 724 -36.50 35.61 -19.18
N GLY A 725 -36.70 35.74 -20.49
CA GLY A 725 -38.02 35.92 -21.09
C GLY A 725 -38.94 34.68 -20.95
N VAL A 726 -38.42 33.49 -21.25
CA VAL A 726 -39.22 32.24 -21.25
C VAL A 726 -39.64 31.81 -19.84
N TYR A 727 -38.77 31.99 -18.85
CA TYR A 727 -39.00 31.54 -17.46
C TYR A 727 -39.18 32.69 -16.48
N ALA A 728 -39.65 33.86 -16.94
CA ALA A 728 -39.89 35.02 -16.08
C ALA A 728 -40.81 34.72 -14.89
N ASN A 729 -41.71 33.74 -15.03
CA ASN A 729 -42.60 33.27 -13.97
C ASN A 729 -41.90 32.53 -12.82
N TRP A 730 -40.63 32.14 -12.97
CA TRP A 730 -39.83 31.56 -11.88
C TRP A 730 -39.29 32.64 -10.92
N ASN A 731 -39.38 33.91 -11.30
CA ASN A 731 -39.08 35.05 -10.43
C ASN A 731 -40.24 35.31 -9.47
N THR A 732 -40.38 34.49 -8.43
CA THR A 732 -41.45 34.56 -7.44
C THR A 732 -40.98 35.29 -6.17
N GLU A 733 -41.92 35.86 -5.38
CA GLU A 733 -41.63 36.39 -4.03
C GLU A 733 -40.99 35.31 -3.11
N GLU A 734 -41.25 34.02 -3.38
CA GLU A 734 -40.62 32.89 -2.71
C GLU A 734 -39.08 32.89 -2.86
N CYS A 735 -38.55 33.28 -4.02
CA CYS A 735 -37.12 33.44 -4.24
C CYS A 735 -36.51 34.60 -3.43
N GLU A 736 -37.30 35.58 -3.00
CA GLU A 736 -36.86 36.67 -2.12
C GLU A 736 -36.85 36.23 -0.65
N THR A 737 -37.79 35.37 -0.22
CA THR A 737 -37.90 34.87 1.16
C THR A 737 -36.88 33.78 1.53
N LEU A 738 -36.25 33.11 0.56
CA LEU A 738 -35.18 32.13 0.76
C LEU A 738 -33.80 32.77 1.06
N THR A 739 -33.73 34.11 1.12
CA THR A 739 -32.55 34.80 1.67
C THR A 739 -32.59 34.80 3.21
N ILE A 740 -31.96 33.79 3.84
CA ILE A 740 -31.75 33.72 5.30
C ILE A 740 -31.03 35.01 5.81
N PRO A 741 -31.39 35.52 7.01
CA PRO A 741 -31.14 36.90 7.44
C PRO A 741 -29.69 37.23 7.80
N LYS A 742 -29.32 38.49 7.55
CA LYS A 742 -28.10 39.15 8.02
C LYS A 742 -27.92 38.98 9.54
N PRO A 743 -26.71 38.67 10.05
CA PRO A 743 -26.43 38.68 11.49
C PRO A 743 -26.60 40.10 12.05
N LYS A 744 -27.33 40.23 13.16
CA LYS A 744 -27.51 41.47 13.91
C LYS A 744 -26.18 41.99 14.51
N PRO A 745 -26.01 43.31 14.61
CA PRO A 745 -24.78 43.94 15.13
C PRO A 745 -24.75 43.98 16.67
N LYS A 746 -23.58 43.72 17.27
CA LYS A 746 -23.29 44.07 18.68
C LYS A 746 -22.81 45.53 18.81
N PRO A 747 -22.99 46.18 19.97
CA PRO A 747 -22.91 47.63 20.12
C PRO A 747 -21.48 48.18 20.11
N LYS A 748 -21.29 49.39 19.56
CA LYS A 748 -20.03 50.15 19.54
C LYS A 748 -19.73 50.80 20.91
N PRO A 749 -18.45 50.94 21.32
CA PRO A 749 -17.99 52.06 22.12
C PRO A 749 -17.79 53.31 21.26
N ASN A 750 -17.78 54.43 21.97
CA ASN A 750 -18.11 55.78 21.53
C ASN A 750 -17.11 56.45 20.57
N LYS A 751 -17.63 57.44 19.83
CA LYS A 751 -16.96 58.30 18.86
C LYS A 751 -15.91 59.22 19.50
N GLN A 752 -14.74 59.30 18.88
CA GLN A 752 -14.13 60.58 18.54
C GLN A 752 -13.63 60.52 17.09
N ASP A 753 -14.43 61.14 16.23
CA ASP A 753 -14.14 61.84 14.97
C ASP A 753 -12.86 61.47 14.21
N ILE A 754 -12.99 60.78 13.06
CA ILE A 754 -13.11 61.39 11.72
C ILE A 754 -11.91 62.30 11.41
N LYS A 755 -10.99 61.77 10.58
CA LYS A 755 -10.64 62.39 9.30
C LYS A 755 -9.75 61.46 8.46
N GLN A 756 -10.19 61.32 7.21
CA GLN A 756 -9.36 61.24 6.00
C GLN A 756 -8.95 59.85 5.52
N ASP A 757 -9.80 59.32 4.65
CA ASP A 757 -9.38 58.47 3.53
C ASP A 757 -8.25 59.13 2.72
N ALA A 758 -7.43 58.26 2.13
CA ALA A 758 -6.26 58.53 1.30
C ALA A 758 -4.97 58.87 2.06
N LYS A 759 -4.31 57.83 2.61
CA LYS A 759 -2.86 57.70 2.49
C LYS A 759 -2.50 56.27 2.12
N GLU A 760 -1.83 56.15 0.98
CA GLU A 760 -1.14 54.97 0.49
C GLU A 760 -0.46 54.22 1.62
N PHE A 761 -0.73 52.92 1.71
CA PHE A 761 0.10 52.02 2.50
C PHE A 761 1.42 51.85 1.73
N ASN A 762 2.36 52.72 2.05
CA ASN A 762 3.66 52.77 1.41
C ASN A 762 4.46 51.50 1.75
N LEU A 763 4.63 50.62 0.77
CA LEU A 763 5.47 49.42 0.82
C LEU A 763 6.92 49.74 1.24
N ASP A 764 7.38 50.99 1.07
CA ASP A 764 8.74 51.41 1.41
C ASP A 764 8.99 51.48 2.93
N ASN A 765 7.96 51.66 3.77
CA ASN A 765 8.15 51.71 5.23
C ASN A 765 8.25 50.32 5.87
N LEU A 766 7.61 49.30 5.29
CA LEU A 766 7.74 47.92 5.73
C LEU A 766 9.12 47.34 5.34
N GLU A 767 9.65 47.78 4.20
CA GLU A 767 11.00 47.41 3.76
C GLU A 767 12.08 48.05 4.65
N ASN A 768 11.84 49.24 5.21
CA ASN A 768 12.74 49.89 6.17
C ASN A 768 12.71 49.27 7.57
N GLU A 769 11.53 48.86 8.10
CA GLU A 769 11.47 48.12 9.38
C GLU A 769 12.13 46.73 9.28
N ILE A 770 11.97 46.02 8.16
CA ILE A 770 12.65 44.74 7.92
C ILE A 770 14.16 44.95 7.72
N ARG A 771 14.57 46.06 7.10
CA ARG A 771 15.98 46.40 6.88
C ARG A 771 16.71 46.75 8.19
N ASP A 772 16.05 47.45 9.11
CA ASP A 772 16.66 47.79 10.41
C ASP A 772 16.75 46.57 11.35
N ASP A 773 15.80 45.64 11.31
CA ASP A 773 15.86 44.37 12.05
C ASP A 773 16.90 43.38 11.48
N VAL A 774 17.21 43.48 10.18
CA VAL A 774 18.24 42.64 9.52
C VAL A 774 19.65 43.21 9.71
N LEU A 775 19.81 44.52 9.88
CA LEU A 775 21.11 45.17 10.07
C LEU A 775 21.72 44.95 11.48
N ASP A 776 20.93 44.57 12.48
CA ASP A 776 21.42 44.31 13.85
C ASP A 776 21.86 42.84 14.10
N LEU A 777 21.76 41.96 13.08
CA LEU A 777 22.13 40.54 13.21
C LEU A 777 23.64 40.26 13.27
N SER A 778 24.47 41.29 13.23
CA SER A 778 25.93 41.15 13.41
C SER A 778 26.38 41.22 14.88
N SER A 779 25.48 41.34 15.87
CA SER A 779 25.88 41.26 17.28
C SER A 779 24.94 40.49 18.22
N LYS A 780 25.30 39.23 18.51
CA LYS A 780 24.93 38.36 19.65
C LYS A 780 23.53 37.70 19.75
N ARG A 781 23.57 36.35 19.63
CA ARG A 781 22.82 35.24 20.30
C ARG A 781 21.27 35.13 20.21
N ILE A 782 20.83 34.06 19.53
CA ILE A 782 19.75 33.04 19.80
C ILE A 782 18.33 33.50 20.27
N SER A 783 18.17 34.60 21.00
CA SER A 783 16.88 35.07 21.51
C SER A 783 15.90 35.54 20.41
N ASN A 784 16.41 35.97 19.25
CA ASN A 784 15.58 36.58 18.22
C ASN A 784 14.98 35.57 17.21
N LYS A 785 15.41 34.29 17.21
CA LYS A 785 14.81 33.24 16.36
C LYS A 785 13.34 32.98 16.73
N LYS A 786 13.01 33.00 18.03
CA LYS A 786 11.62 32.90 18.52
C LYS A 786 10.78 34.15 18.21
N LYS A 787 11.37 35.35 18.20
CA LYS A 787 10.65 36.59 17.84
C LYS A 787 10.31 36.64 16.34
N PHE A 788 11.25 36.28 15.47
CA PHE A 788 10.99 36.23 14.03
C PHE A 788 9.95 35.16 13.65
N ILE A 789 10.05 33.96 14.23
CA ILE A 789 9.05 32.90 14.06
C ILE A 789 7.67 33.32 14.61
N ASN A 790 7.61 34.05 15.73
CA ASN A 790 6.35 34.57 16.26
C ASN A 790 5.78 35.74 15.44
N SER A 791 6.61 36.56 14.79
CA SER A 791 6.17 37.59 13.85
C SER A 791 5.62 36.98 12.55
N MET A 792 6.22 35.90 12.05
CA MET A 792 5.72 35.14 10.91
C MET A 792 4.42 34.38 11.24
N ARG A 793 4.27 33.84 12.46
CA ARG A 793 3.00 33.22 12.93
C ARG A 793 1.85 34.22 13.06
N LYS A 794 2.12 35.53 13.19
CA LYS A 794 1.09 36.58 13.16
C LYS A 794 0.59 36.90 11.74
N LEU A 795 1.33 36.52 10.70
CA LEU A 795 0.91 36.57 9.30
C LEU A 795 0.12 35.29 8.94
N ASN A 796 -1.00 35.03 9.62
CA ASN A 796 -1.88 33.92 9.25
C ASN A 796 -2.77 34.34 8.06
N ASN A 797 -2.14 34.51 6.89
CA ASN A 797 -2.82 34.85 5.64
C ASN A 797 -2.45 33.84 4.54
N PRO A 798 -3.37 32.95 4.11
CA PRO A 798 -3.08 31.86 3.17
C PRO A 798 -2.74 32.32 1.74
N THR A 799 -2.82 33.62 1.44
CA THR A 799 -2.69 34.16 0.08
C THR A 799 -1.33 34.76 -0.26
N LEU A 800 -0.29 34.55 0.56
CA LEU A 800 1.06 35.02 0.20
C LEU A 800 1.62 34.17 -0.96
N LYS A 801 1.56 34.70 -2.19
CA LYS A 801 1.98 33.99 -3.40
C LYS A 801 3.47 34.15 -3.75
N GLU A 802 4.12 35.22 -3.31
CA GLU A 802 5.51 35.54 -3.70
C GLU A 802 6.32 36.24 -2.59
N LEU A 803 7.60 35.88 -2.44
CA LEU A 803 8.56 36.56 -1.56
C LEU A 803 9.85 36.88 -2.34
N LYS A 804 10.28 38.16 -2.36
CA LYS A 804 11.51 38.61 -3.05
C LYS A 804 12.62 38.84 -2.03
N ILE A 805 13.66 38.02 -2.06
CA ILE A 805 14.81 38.12 -1.15
C ILE A 805 16.01 38.67 -1.94
N SER A 806 16.06 39.99 -2.11
CA SER A 806 17.07 40.64 -2.95
C SER A 806 18.34 41.07 -2.19
N HIS A 807 18.34 41.13 -0.84
CA HIS A 807 19.46 41.69 -0.08
C HIS A 807 20.29 40.72 0.78
N LEU A 808 19.85 39.48 1.03
CA LEU A 808 20.56 38.55 1.92
C LEU A 808 21.87 37.97 1.34
N LEU A 809 22.07 38.03 0.02
CA LEU A 809 23.22 37.40 -0.66
C LEU A 809 24.29 38.40 -1.13
N TYR A 810 24.11 39.70 -0.89
CA TYR A 810 25.06 40.72 -1.38
C TYR A 810 26.20 41.01 -0.39
N TYR A 811 26.12 40.54 0.87
CA TYR A 811 27.09 40.90 1.93
C TYR A 811 27.70 39.74 2.72
N THR A 812 27.65 38.51 2.21
CA THR A 812 28.19 37.35 2.92
C THR A 812 29.12 36.54 2.02
N ASN A 813 30.42 36.85 2.09
CA ASN A 813 31.45 35.86 1.80
C ASN A 813 31.39 34.80 2.92
N PHE A 814 30.72 33.68 2.66
CA PHE A 814 30.57 32.60 3.63
C PHE A 814 31.82 31.72 3.63
N GLU A 815 32.60 31.77 4.71
CA GLU A 815 33.86 31.02 4.83
C GLU A 815 33.67 29.64 5.50
N THR A 816 32.45 29.21 5.89
CA THR A 816 32.27 27.90 6.55
C THR A 816 31.09 27.04 6.07
N LYS A 817 31.31 25.72 6.03
CA LYS A 817 30.37 24.68 5.55
C LYS A 817 29.08 24.57 6.38
N THR A 818 29.12 25.02 7.63
CA THR A 818 28.01 24.92 8.61
C THR A 818 26.91 25.95 8.36
N GLU A 819 27.24 27.13 7.81
CA GLU A 819 26.28 28.23 7.57
C GLU A 819 25.39 27.96 6.35
N SER A 820 25.90 27.25 5.34
CA SER A 820 25.16 26.81 4.15
C SER A 820 24.05 25.78 4.46
N VAL A 821 24.30 24.88 5.42
CA VAL A 821 23.34 23.84 5.83
C VAL A 821 22.16 24.45 6.59
N ILE A 822 22.39 25.47 7.41
CA ILE A 822 21.35 26.13 8.20
C ILE A 822 20.37 26.88 7.29
N ILE A 823 20.86 27.55 6.25
CA ILE A 823 20.02 28.27 5.29
C ILE A 823 19.24 27.29 4.39
N LYS A 824 19.85 26.17 3.98
CA LYS A 824 19.14 25.09 3.27
C LYS A 824 17.99 24.53 4.10
N ASN A 825 18.24 24.20 5.37
CA ASN A 825 17.20 23.67 6.24
C ASN A 825 16.06 24.69 6.47
N PHE A 826 16.40 25.98 6.61
CA PHE A 826 15.41 27.05 6.76
C PHE A 826 14.55 27.24 5.49
N LEU A 827 15.14 27.18 4.29
CA LEU A 827 14.41 27.29 3.03
C LEU A 827 13.54 26.04 2.76
N THR A 828 14.00 24.85 3.15
CA THR A 828 13.22 23.61 3.10
C THR A 828 12.03 23.67 4.06
N GLU A 829 12.23 24.13 5.29
CA GLU A 829 11.17 24.29 6.29
C GLU A 829 10.11 25.32 5.84
N LEU A 830 10.52 26.41 5.17
CA LEU A 830 9.60 27.40 4.59
C LEU A 830 8.76 26.84 3.45
N LYS A 831 9.35 26.00 2.57
CA LYS A 831 8.66 25.41 1.43
C LYS A 831 7.71 24.27 1.85
N ASN A 832 8.08 23.49 2.87
CA ASN A 832 7.22 22.46 3.45
C ASN A 832 5.98 23.06 4.13
N ASN A 833 6.13 24.20 4.81
CA ASN A 833 5.01 24.89 5.45
C ASN A 833 4.13 25.70 4.48
N TYR A 834 4.67 26.12 3.33
CA TYR A 834 3.94 26.90 2.31
C TYR A 834 4.26 26.39 0.89
N PRO A 835 3.65 25.27 0.45
CA PRO A 835 4.02 24.57 -0.79
C PRO A 835 3.88 25.41 -2.07
N ASN A 836 2.99 26.41 -2.04
CA ASN A 836 2.68 27.30 -3.16
C ASN A 836 3.53 28.59 -3.20
N LEU A 837 4.47 28.76 -2.25
CA LEU A 837 5.28 29.96 -2.13
C LEU A 837 6.40 29.98 -3.18
N LYS A 838 6.38 30.97 -4.09
CA LYS A 838 7.45 31.18 -5.07
C LYS A 838 8.53 32.11 -4.52
N ILE A 839 9.77 31.64 -4.50
CA ILE A 839 10.94 32.37 -3.99
C ILE A 839 11.76 32.83 -5.20
N TYR A 840 12.16 34.11 -5.25
CA TYR A 840 12.95 34.65 -6.36
C TYR A 840 14.33 35.09 -5.91
N HIS A 841 15.36 34.69 -6.67
CA HIS A 841 16.72 35.23 -6.53
C HIS A 841 16.94 36.34 -7.55
N CYS A 842 17.25 37.54 -7.09
CA CYS A 842 17.42 38.71 -7.96
C CYS A 842 18.88 39.19 -7.93
N ARG A 843 19.54 39.20 -9.09
CA ARG A 843 20.87 39.80 -9.26
C ARG A 843 20.80 40.91 -10.31
N SER A 844 21.19 42.12 -9.93
CA SER A 844 21.37 43.29 -10.80
C SER A 844 20.31 43.42 -11.92
N LYS A 845 19.04 43.57 -11.50
CA LYS A 845 17.84 43.79 -12.34
C LYS A 845 17.29 42.58 -13.12
N LYS A 846 17.80 41.37 -12.92
CA LYS A 846 17.13 40.13 -13.37
C LYS A 846 16.79 39.24 -12.16
N CYS A 847 15.52 38.85 -12.07
CA CYS A 847 15.03 37.92 -11.05
C CYS A 847 14.72 36.58 -11.71
N THR A 848 15.27 35.50 -11.17
CA THR A 848 14.98 34.13 -11.56
C THR A 848 14.27 33.43 -10.39
N GLU A 849 13.18 32.72 -10.70
CA GLU A 849 12.48 31.88 -9.71
C GLU A 849 13.45 30.80 -9.21
N PHE A 850 13.64 30.75 -7.89
CA PHE A 850 14.50 29.79 -7.22
C PHE A 850 13.80 28.42 -7.25
N LYS A 851 14.03 27.66 -8.32
CA LYS A 851 13.64 26.27 -8.40
C LYS A 851 14.59 25.47 -7.52
N LEU A 852 14.05 24.81 -6.50
CA LEU A 852 14.79 23.80 -5.75
C LEU A 852 14.85 22.55 -6.63
N ASP A 853 15.62 22.62 -7.71
CA ASP A 853 16.03 21.43 -8.42
C ASP A 853 16.98 20.72 -7.45
N ILE A 854 16.68 19.45 -7.13
CA ILE A 854 17.68 18.56 -6.54
C ILE A 854 18.70 18.29 -7.65
N ILE A 855 19.52 19.30 -7.95
CA ILE A 855 20.76 19.12 -8.65
C ILE A 855 21.71 18.70 -7.55
N ILE A 856 22.00 17.41 -7.51
CA ILE A 856 23.30 16.95 -7.04
C ILE A 856 24.28 17.61 -8.01
N VAL A 857 24.76 18.81 -7.66
CA VAL A 857 25.94 19.39 -8.29
C VAL A 857 27.07 18.52 -7.79
N GLU A 858 27.45 17.55 -8.63
CA GLU A 858 28.82 17.06 -8.65
C GLU A 858 29.68 18.28 -8.99
N ASP A 859 30.37 18.83 -7.99
CA ASP A 859 31.50 19.73 -8.25
C ASP A 859 32.63 18.87 -8.84
N GLU A 860 32.83 18.98 -10.15
CA GLU A 860 34.15 18.80 -10.76
C GLU A 860 34.79 20.18 -10.96
N ASP A 861 35.98 20.34 -10.40
CA ASP A 861 37.18 21.02 -10.93
C ASP A 861 38.04 21.44 -9.71
N GLU A 862 39.22 20.90 -9.38
CA GLU A 862 40.27 20.15 -10.11
C GLU A 862 41.26 19.51 -9.08
N PRO A 863 42.27 18.67 -9.45
CA PRO A 863 42.58 18.13 -10.77
C PRO A 863 42.64 16.58 -10.81
N GLY A 864 42.15 16.01 -11.91
CA GLY A 864 42.73 14.79 -12.50
C GLY A 864 42.35 13.45 -11.89
N LEU A 865 41.08 13.22 -11.54
CA LEU A 865 40.59 11.87 -11.21
C LEU A 865 39.26 11.59 -11.94
N THR A 866 39.16 10.42 -12.55
CA THR A 866 38.03 9.91 -13.33
C THR A 866 36.85 9.49 -12.43
N GLN A 867 35.64 9.35 -13.00
CA GLN A 867 34.39 9.01 -12.29
C GLN A 867 34.48 7.72 -11.43
N ASP A 868 35.38 6.80 -11.79
CA ASP A 868 35.68 5.58 -11.02
C ASP A 868 36.57 5.87 -9.80
N GLU A 869 37.48 6.84 -9.90
CA GLU A 869 38.36 7.28 -8.82
C GLU A 869 37.58 8.08 -7.75
N THR A 870 36.53 8.81 -8.13
CA THR A 870 35.59 9.46 -7.20
C THR A 870 34.77 8.44 -6.40
N LYS A 871 34.39 7.30 -7.02
CA LYS A 871 33.70 6.19 -6.34
C LYS A 871 34.61 5.45 -5.37
N ILE A 872 35.88 5.26 -5.73
CA ILE A 872 36.90 4.69 -4.84
C ILE A 872 37.17 5.64 -3.66
N TYR A 873 37.27 6.95 -3.89
CA TYR A 873 37.49 7.94 -2.84
C TYR A 873 36.32 8.00 -1.83
N LYS A 874 35.08 7.94 -2.31
CA LYS A 874 33.87 7.84 -1.46
C LYS A 874 33.82 6.53 -0.68
N SER A 875 34.22 5.42 -1.29
CA SER A 875 34.30 4.11 -0.61
C SER A 875 35.39 4.08 0.48
N TYR A 876 36.50 4.79 0.26
CA TYR A 876 37.58 4.96 1.23
C TYR A 876 37.21 5.94 2.36
N TYR A 877 36.40 6.96 2.07
CA TYR A 877 35.88 7.94 3.05
C TYR A 877 34.91 7.30 4.06
N TYR A 878 34.09 6.34 3.63
CA TYR A 878 33.21 5.57 4.53
C TYR A 878 33.94 4.52 5.37
N LEU A 879 35.09 4.02 4.90
CA LEU A 879 35.99 3.15 5.66
C LEU A 879 36.76 3.89 6.78
N LEU A 880 36.80 5.22 6.73
CA LEU A 880 37.54 6.07 7.68
C LEU A 880 36.66 6.70 8.78
N GLN A 881 35.37 6.34 8.86
CA GLN A 881 34.49 6.73 9.97
C GLN A 881 34.27 5.60 11.01
N ASP A 882 35.15 4.60 11.03
CA ASP A 882 35.23 3.66 12.14
C ASP A 882 36.08 4.27 13.27
N SER A 883 35.47 4.53 14.43
CA SER A 883 36.05 5.32 15.53
C SER A 883 37.07 4.56 16.40
N GLU A 884 37.70 3.49 15.88
CA GLU A 884 38.77 2.77 16.56
C GLU A 884 40.06 2.65 15.72
N TYR A 885 40.66 3.73 15.23
CA TYR A 885 42.09 3.72 14.91
C TYR A 885 42.76 5.08 15.14
N ASN A 886 43.44 5.18 16.28
CA ASN A 886 44.30 6.29 16.69
C ASN A 886 45.35 6.63 15.61
N GLU A 887 45.52 7.92 15.33
CA GLU A 887 46.35 8.54 14.26
C GLU A 887 47.87 8.23 14.27
N LYS A 888 48.38 7.34 15.14
CA LYS A 888 49.83 7.12 15.29
C LYS A 888 50.48 6.07 14.39
N ASN A 889 49.72 5.22 13.69
CA ASN A 889 50.30 4.11 12.90
C ASN A 889 50.25 4.29 11.37
N ILE A 890 49.68 5.38 10.87
CA ILE A 890 49.56 5.67 9.42
C ILE A 890 50.91 5.61 8.66
N PRO A 891 52.06 6.06 9.22
CA PRO A 891 53.35 5.94 8.53
C PRO A 891 53.85 4.50 8.42
N ILE A 892 53.61 3.67 9.45
CA ILE A 892 54.07 2.26 9.51
C ILE A 892 53.31 1.40 8.48
N TYR A 893 52.01 1.66 8.30
CA TYR A 893 51.21 0.97 7.28
C TYR A 893 51.64 1.33 5.84
N LYS A 894 51.98 2.60 5.59
CA LYS A 894 52.53 3.03 4.29
C LYS A 894 53.88 2.40 3.98
N GLU A 895 54.72 2.20 4.99
CA GLU A 895 56.05 1.61 4.84
C GLU A 895 56.00 0.10 4.62
N ASN A 896 55.11 -0.60 5.33
CA ASN A 896 54.88 -2.05 5.15
C ASN A 896 54.27 -2.38 3.78
N LEU A 897 53.36 -1.54 3.26
CA LEU A 897 52.81 -1.67 1.91
C LEU A 897 53.86 -1.45 0.81
N LYS A 898 54.81 -0.53 1.02
CA LYS A 898 55.95 -0.32 0.12
C LYS A 898 56.89 -1.51 0.12
N LYS A 899 57.19 -2.09 1.29
CA LYS A 899 58.01 -3.30 1.44
C LYS A 899 57.38 -4.49 0.72
N LEU A 900 56.10 -4.74 0.94
CA LEU A 900 55.38 -5.84 0.31
C LEU A 900 55.30 -5.67 -1.23
N ARG A 901 55.07 -4.44 -1.70
CA ARG A 901 55.06 -4.13 -3.14
C ARG A 901 56.43 -4.37 -3.78
N ASN A 902 57.52 -4.04 -3.09
CA ASN A 902 58.87 -4.24 -3.59
C ASN A 902 59.29 -5.72 -3.55
N GLU A 903 58.90 -6.47 -2.52
CA GLU A 903 59.16 -7.92 -2.45
C GLU A 903 58.40 -8.72 -3.52
N ILE A 904 57.16 -8.33 -3.82
CA ILE A 904 56.37 -8.92 -4.91
C ILE A 904 57.03 -8.59 -6.26
N LYS A 905 57.45 -7.34 -6.45
CA LYS A 905 58.11 -6.89 -7.67
C LYS A 905 59.46 -7.61 -7.90
N GLU A 906 60.30 -7.71 -6.89
CA GLU A 906 61.62 -8.37 -7.00
C GLU A 906 61.49 -9.88 -7.28
N LYS A 907 60.46 -10.54 -6.73
CA LYS A 907 60.17 -11.96 -7.01
C LYS A 907 59.54 -12.18 -8.38
N MET A 908 58.81 -11.20 -8.92
CA MET A 908 58.28 -11.23 -10.29
C MET A 908 59.40 -10.98 -11.31
N ASP A 909 60.26 -10.00 -11.08
CA ASP A 909 61.36 -9.65 -11.99
C ASP A 909 62.37 -10.82 -12.11
N LYS A 910 62.71 -11.50 -11.00
CA LYS A 910 63.55 -12.71 -11.00
C LYS A 910 62.97 -13.92 -11.76
N LYS A 911 61.65 -13.96 -12.00
CA LYS A 911 61.00 -15.02 -12.78
C LYS A 911 60.79 -14.65 -14.25
N MET A 912 60.77 -13.36 -14.60
CA MET A 912 60.65 -12.90 -15.99
C MET A 912 61.97 -12.99 -16.78
N ASP A 913 63.13 -12.91 -16.13
CA ASP A 913 64.45 -13.08 -16.79
C ASP A 913 64.72 -14.51 -17.33
N LYS A 914 63.82 -15.47 -17.08
CA LYS A 914 63.94 -16.85 -17.60
C LYS A 914 63.13 -17.15 -18.86
N GLY A 915 62.50 -16.14 -19.48
CA GLY A 915 61.96 -16.26 -20.84
C GLY A 915 60.80 -17.26 -21.01
N GLU A 916 59.96 -17.46 -19.99
CA GLU A 916 58.73 -18.25 -20.13
C GLU A 916 57.53 -17.34 -20.39
N ASN A 917 57.07 -17.31 -21.64
CA ASN A 917 55.88 -16.58 -22.06
C ASN A 917 54.71 -17.57 -22.22
N LYS A 918 53.91 -17.75 -21.16
CA LYS A 918 52.60 -18.42 -21.18
C LYS A 918 51.66 -17.78 -20.15
N GLU A 919 50.39 -17.70 -20.50
CA GLU A 919 49.28 -17.11 -19.75
C GLU A 919 49.33 -17.38 -18.23
N LEU A 920 49.17 -16.30 -17.46
CA LEU A 920 49.24 -16.31 -16.00
C LEU A 920 48.06 -17.09 -15.39
N ASN A 921 48.33 -18.27 -14.84
CA ASN A 921 47.34 -19.11 -14.16
C ASN A 921 47.27 -18.76 -12.66
N VAL A 922 46.05 -18.60 -12.13
CA VAL A 922 45.70 -18.19 -10.75
C VAL A 922 46.35 -19.06 -9.66
N TYR A 923 46.82 -20.26 -10.00
CA TYR A 923 47.45 -21.21 -9.09
C TYR A 923 48.80 -20.76 -8.51
N ILE A 924 49.56 -19.87 -9.17
CA ILE A 924 50.89 -19.43 -8.67
C ILE A 924 50.77 -18.42 -7.50
N VAL A 925 49.70 -17.62 -7.47
CA VAL A 925 49.47 -16.63 -6.40
C VAL A 925 49.04 -17.32 -5.09
N LYS A 926 48.42 -18.49 -5.20
CA LYS A 926 47.97 -19.33 -4.08
C LYS A 926 49.14 -19.84 -3.23
N ASP A 927 50.27 -20.15 -3.87
CA ASP A 927 51.50 -20.62 -3.19
C ASP A 927 52.31 -19.49 -2.55
N ILE A 928 52.11 -18.23 -2.97
CA ILE A 928 52.88 -17.09 -2.47
C ILE A 928 52.26 -16.46 -1.21
N LEU A 929 50.92 -16.49 -1.05
CA LEU A 929 50.22 -15.68 -0.04
C LEU A 929 49.70 -16.43 1.20
N GLY A 930 49.73 -17.76 1.21
CA GLY A 930 49.19 -18.55 2.33
C GLY A 930 47.65 -18.49 2.43
N SER A 931 47.03 -19.57 2.87
CA SER A 931 45.58 -19.81 2.77
C SER A 931 44.68 -18.92 3.61
N ASP A 932 45.23 -18.16 4.57
CA ASP A 932 44.40 -17.58 5.63
C ASP A 932 44.00 -16.12 5.37
N ASN A 933 44.60 -15.45 4.38
CA ASN A 933 44.34 -14.03 4.09
C ASN A 933 43.44 -13.76 2.86
N LEU A 934 42.92 -14.79 2.19
CA LEU A 934 42.15 -14.60 0.94
C LEU A 934 40.63 -14.42 1.16
N ASN A 935 40.09 -14.68 2.35
CA ASN A 935 38.63 -14.80 2.54
C ASN A 935 37.84 -13.49 2.74
N LYS A 936 38.44 -12.31 2.53
CA LYS A 936 37.70 -11.03 2.67
C LYS A 936 37.65 -10.13 1.44
N TRP A 937 38.34 -10.44 0.34
CA TRP A 937 38.46 -9.47 -0.78
C TRP A 937 38.23 -10.04 -2.18
N THR A 938 38.11 -11.36 -2.37
CA THR A 938 38.03 -11.94 -3.72
C THR A 938 36.64 -11.83 -4.37
N TYR A 939 35.58 -11.61 -3.60
CA TYR A 939 34.22 -11.55 -4.16
C TYR A 939 33.91 -10.24 -4.89
N TYR A 940 34.51 -9.12 -4.47
CA TYR A 940 34.23 -7.80 -5.05
C TYR A 940 35.11 -7.43 -6.26
N TYR A 941 36.34 -7.96 -6.34
CA TYR A 941 37.26 -7.61 -7.44
C TYR A 941 36.96 -8.37 -8.75
N TRP A 942 36.32 -9.55 -8.67
CA TRP A 942 36.00 -10.36 -9.86
C TRP A 942 34.76 -9.85 -10.62
N ALA A 943 33.86 -9.11 -9.95
CA ALA A 943 32.66 -8.54 -10.57
C ALA A 943 32.94 -7.23 -11.35
N TYR A 944 33.98 -6.47 -10.99
CA TYR A 944 34.26 -5.16 -11.61
C TYR A 944 35.06 -5.24 -12.93
N LEU A 945 35.87 -6.29 -13.12
CA LEU A 945 36.72 -6.41 -14.32
C LEU A 945 35.99 -6.85 -15.59
N ASN A 946 34.74 -7.29 -15.51
CA ASN A 946 33.95 -7.69 -16.69
C ASN A 946 33.05 -6.58 -17.27
N LEU A 947 33.05 -5.36 -16.70
CA LEU A 947 32.12 -4.31 -17.13
C LEU A 947 32.73 -2.97 -17.57
N SER A 948 34.05 -2.81 -17.62
CA SER A 948 34.65 -1.54 -18.09
C SER A 948 35.52 -1.68 -19.34
N ARG A 949 34.98 -1.17 -20.45
CA ARG A 949 35.58 -0.76 -21.75
C ARG A 949 35.65 -1.79 -22.89
N LYS A 950 34.83 -1.52 -23.93
CA LYS A 950 35.35 -1.23 -25.29
C LYS A 950 34.50 -0.18 -26.00
N LYS A 951 35.10 0.98 -26.27
CA LYS A 951 34.76 1.79 -27.47
C LYS A 951 35.88 2.77 -27.81
N ASN A 952 36.62 2.48 -28.89
CA ASN A 952 36.65 3.28 -30.12
C ASN A 952 37.94 3.03 -30.93
N GLY A 953 37.78 2.97 -32.26
CA GLY A 953 38.81 3.49 -33.16
C GLY A 953 39.42 2.53 -34.18
N ASN A 954 38.64 2.13 -35.17
CA ASN A 954 38.99 2.00 -36.59
C ASN A 954 40.24 1.20 -37.06
N VAL A 955 39.91 0.07 -37.70
CA VAL A 955 40.33 -0.40 -39.04
C VAL A 955 41.84 -0.57 -39.34
N LYS A 956 42.24 -1.82 -39.61
CA LYS A 956 42.86 -2.23 -40.91
C LYS A 956 43.14 -3.74 -41.00
N LYS A 957 42.53 -4.34 -42.02
CA LYS A 957 42.99 -5.47 -42.87
C LYS A 957 43.06 -6.90 -42.30
N PHE A 958 42.24 -7.74 -42.93
CA PHE A 958 42.27 -9.20 -42.93
C PHE A 958 43.45 -9.74 -43.75
N THR A 959 43.94 -10.93 -43.37
CA THR A 959 44.49 -11.90 -44.34
C THR A 959 44.08 -13.32 -43.96
N CYS A 960 43.26 -13.95 -44.80
CA CYS A 960 43.06 -15.39 -44.82
C CYS A 960 44.22 -16.01 -45.63
N ILE A 961 44.92 -16.98 -45.04
CA ILE A 961 45.85 -17.83 -45.77
C ILE A 961 45.07 -19.08 -46.19
N ASN A 962 44.84 -19.16 -47.50
CA ASN A 962 44.29 -20.25 -48.31
C ASN A 962 42.77 -20.35 -48.54
N CYS A 963 42.40 -19.72 -49.68
CA CYS A 963 41.50 -20.22 -50.72
C CYS A 963 39.99 -20.08 -50.50
N LYS A 964 39.13 -19.90 -51.52
CA LYS A 964 39.20 -19.40 -52.92
C LYS A 964 37.73 -19.49 -53.40
N ASN A 965 36.95 -18.42 -53.28
CA ASN A 965 35.91 -17.99 -54.23
C ASN A 965 35.11 -16.84 -53.62
N LYS A 966 34.97 -15.79 -54.43
CA LYS A 966 34.26 -14.54 -54.17
C LYS A 966 32.77 -14.74 -54.45
N LEU A 967 31.90 -14.08 -53.70
CA LEU A 967 30.86 -13.19 -54.21
C LEU A 967 30.20 -12.44 -53.02
N ASN A 968 30.25 -11.11 -53.11
CA ASN A 968 29.66 -10.15 -52.18
C ASN A 968 28.20 -9.90 -52.55
N PHE A 969 27.29 -9.83 -51.56
CA PHE A 969 26.20 -8.85 -51.49
C PHE A 969 25.80 -8.59 -50.02
N SER A 970 25.07 -7.50 -49.81
CA SER A 970 25.15 -6.54 -48.70
C SER A 970 24.33 -6.86 -47.44
N THR A 971 24.68 -6.11 -46.39
CA THR A 971 24.23 -5.99 -44.99
C THR A 971 22.71 -5.86 -44.71
N ALA A 972 21.83 -6.16 -45.65
CA ALA A 972 20.38 -5.99 -45.48
C ALA A 972 19.59 -7.28 -45.15
N ASP A 973 20.19 -8.49 -45.25
CA ASP A 973 19.43 -9.75 -45.14
C ASP A 973 19.83 -10.67 -43.96
N ILE A 974 20.74 -10.26 -43.08
CA ILE A 974 21.10 -11.03 -41.86
C ILE A 974 20.71 -10.23 -40.62
N LEU A 975 19.43 -9.87 -40.56
CA LEU A 975 18.78 -9.32 -39.37
C LEU A 975 17.63 -10.23 -38.92
N ASN A 976 17.66 -11.51 -39.29
CA ASN A 976 16.63 -12.46 -38.89
C ASN A 976 17.21 -13.82 -38.50
N LYS A 977 16.83 -14.25 -37.29
CA LYS A 977 16.94 -15.57 -36.64
C LYS A 977 18.14 -15.80 -35.70
N THR A 978 17.80 -15.71 -34.39
CA THR A 978 18.16 -16.61 -33.25
C THR A 978 19.64 -16.82 -32.96
N GLU A 979 20.18 -16.69 -31.74
CA GLU A 979 19.66 -16.94 -30.39
C GLU A 979 20.73 -16.39 -29.42
N LEU A 980 20.35 -15.72 -28.33
CA LEU A 980 21.19 -15.58 -27.13
C LEU A 980 20.26 -15.55 -25.92
N ILE A 981 20.12 -16.73 -25.31
CA ILE A 981 19.59 -16.98 -23.97
C ILE A 981 20.79 -17.01 -23.03
N GLU A 982 20.79 -16.20 -21.96
CA GLU A 982 21.67 -16.26 -20.78
C GLU A 982 21.05 -15.28 -19.73
N TYR A 983 20.71 -15.58 -18.47
CA TYR A 983 21.06 -16.63 -17.51
C TYR A 983 19.91 -16.88 -16.51
N SER A 984 19.70 -18.15 -16.14
CA SER A 984 18.96 -18.60 -14.95
C SER A 984 19.91 -19.16 -13.88
N ASP A 985 19.63 -18.83 -12.62
CA ASP A 985 19.96 -19.49 -11.35
C ASP A 985 21.16 -20.45 -11.20
N ILE A 986 22.05 -20.12 -10.25
CA ILE A 986 22.94 -21.06 -9.57
C ILE A 986 22.55 -21.10 -8.08
N SER A 987 21.46 -21.80 -7.77
CA SER A 987 20.98 -21.99 -6.38
C SER A 987 20.56 -23.42 -6.06
N LEU A 988 21.02 -24.44 -6.81
CA LEU A 988 20.65 -25.84 -6.53
C LEU A 988 21.78 -26.89 -6.61
N LEU A 989 23.04 -26.48 -6.78
CA LEU A 989 24.18 -27.43 -6.87
C LEU A 989 25.18 -27.38 -5.70
N LYS A 990 24.81 -26.81 -4.54
CA LYS A 990 25.73 -26.73 -3.38
C LYS A 990 25.37 -27.61 -2.18
N TYR A 991 24.28 -28.38 -2.22
CA TYR A 991 23.88 -29.29 -1.13
C TYR A 991 24.11 -30.79 -1.38
N MET A 992 24.83 -31.20 -2.43
CA MET A 992 25.15 -32.62 -2.68
C MET A 992 26.64 -32.99 -2.65
N LYS A 993 27.54 -32.13 -2.15
CA LYS A 993 28.93 -32.53 -1.90
C LYS A 993 29.51 -31.75 -0.73
N ILE A 994 29.48 -32.39 0.44
CA ILE A 994 30.54 -32.49 1.46
C ILE A 994 29.84 -32.81 2.77
N GLY A 995 30.06 -34.02 3.29
CA GLY A 995 29.62 -34.34 4.63
C GLY A 995 29.60 -35.81 5.03
N LEU A 996 30.49 -36.68 4.54
CA LEU A 996 30.75 -37.97 5.23
C LEU A 996 32.18 -38.48 5.05
N LYS A 997 32.97 -38.37 6.14
CA LYS A 997 34.04 -39.25 6.67
C LYS A 997 34.50 -38.57 7.96
N LYS A 998 34.45 -39.10 9.18
CA LYS A 998 34.33 -40.45 9.76
C LYS A 998 33.67 -40.25 11.14
N GLU A 999 32.88 -41.20 11.61
CA GLU A 999 33.17 -42.04 12.80
C GLU A 999 31.94 -42.82 13.28
N HIS A 1000 32.27 -44.00 13.83
CA HIS A 1000 31.50 -44.86 14.73
C HIS A 1000 30.40 -45.81 14.20
N ASN A 1001 30.80 -47.09 14.32
CA ASN A 1001 30.03 -48.34 14.42
C ASN A 1001 28.64 -48.22 15.07
N ILE A 1002 27.68 -49.01 14.57
CA ILE A 1002 27.01 -50.15 15.25
C ILE A 1002 25.78 -50.59 14.42
N ILE A 1003 25.79 -51.87 13.95
CA ILE A 1003 24.63 -52.75 13.62
C ILE A 1003 23.81 -52.36 12.34
N LYS A 1004 23.52 -53.17 11.30
CA LYS A 1004 23.50 -54.63 11.00
C LYS A 1004 23.38 -54.86 9.47
N LYS A 1005 24.03 -55.94 8.97
CA LYS A 1005 23.65 -56.89 7.87
C LYS A 1005 23.19 -56.36 6.48
N LYS A 1006 24.04 -56.50 5.43
CA LYS A 1006 24.02 -57.53 4.32
C LYS A 1006 22.76 -57.44 3.41
N VAL A 1007 22.82 -57.26 2.08
CA VAL A 1007 23.48 -58.09 1.01
C VAL A 1007 23.62 -57.28 -0.30
N SER A 1008 24.69 -57.54 -1.05
CA SER A 1008 25.11 -57.00 -2.36
C SER A 1008 24.39 -57.65 -3.58
N VAL A 1009 24.43 -57.04 -4.79
CA VAL A 1009 24.80 -57.64 -6.11
C VAL A 1009 24.81 -56.59 -7.25
N PHE A 1010 25.68 -56.86 -8.23
CA PHE A 1010 26.25 -56.11 -9.36
C PHE A 1010 25.41 -56.07 -10.66
N LEU A 1011 25.76 -55.15 -11.59
CA LEU A 1011 26.02 -55.26 -13.06
C LEU A 1011 25.76 -53.86 -13.70
N GLY A 1012 26.69 -53.09 -14.31
CA GLY A 1012 27.57 -53.33 -15.47
C GLY A 1012 26.87 -52.86 -16.76
N PHE A 1013 27.17 -51.72 -17.44
CA PHE A 1013 28.20 -51.52 -18.49
C PHE A 1013 28.24 -50.07 -19.04
N LYS A 1014 29.32 -49.73 -19.78
CA LYS A 1014 29.66 -48.44 -20.43
C LYS A 1014 29.46 -48.46 -21.97
N GLU A 1015 29.16 -47.27 -22.51
CA GLU A 1015 29.62 -46.59 -23.76
C GLU A 1015 29.55 -47.21 -25.19
N ASN A 1016 29.01 -46.36 -26.10
CA ASN A 1016 29.52 -45.96 -27.44
C ASN A 1016 28.89 -46.47 -28.76
N GLN A 1017 28.46 -45.44 -29.53
CA GLN A 1017 28.44 -45.25 -31.00
C GLN A 1017 27.52 -46.07 -31.92
N VAL A 1018 26.65 -45.37 -32.68
CA VAL A 1018 26.43 -45.62 -34.13
C VAL A 1018 25.98 -44.33 -34.85
N GLN A 1019 26.72 -43.95 -35.89
CA GLN A 1019 26.30 -43.09 -37.02
C GLN A 1019 26.22 -43.99 -38.27
N CYS A 1020 25.27 -43.78 -39.18
CA CYS A 1020 25.16 -44.54 -40.45
C CYS A 1020 25.34 -43.63 -41.68
N ASN A 1021 26.14 -44.13 -42.63
CA ASN A 1021 26.79 -43.41 -43.73
C ASN A 1021 26.20 -43.67 -45.13
N ASN A 1022 24.91 -44.01 -45.28
CA ASN A 1022 24.39 -44.34 -46.63
C ASN A 1022 22.95 -43.96 -46.96
N CYS A 1023 22.32 -43.08 -46.18
CA CYS A 1023 21.05 -42.45 -46.55
C CYS A 1023 21.15 -40.96 -46.25
N ASN A 1024 21.00 -40.11 -47.26
CA ASN A 1024 21.00 -38.66 -47.12
C ASN A 1024 19.65 -38.19 -46.53
N LEU A 1025 19.33 -38.65 -45.31
CA LEU A 1025 18.07 -38.42 -44.60
C LEU A 1025 18.35 -37.65 -43.30
N ARG A 1026 17.91 -36.39 -43.26
CA ARG A 1026 17.70 -35.61 -42.03
C ARG A 1026 16.20 -35.65 -41.72
N LEU A 1027 15.85 -36.15 -40.53
CA LEU A 1027 14.57 -35.94 -39.86
C LEU A 1027 14.95 -35.59 -38.41
N GLY A 1028 14.66 -34.42 -37.85
CA GLY A 1028 13.45 -33.61 -37.98
C GLY A 1028 12.71 -33.77 -36.66
N ILE A 1029 13.04 -32.94 -35.66
CA ILE A 1029 12.41 -32.94 -34.35
C ILE A 1029 10.98 -32.41 -34.51
N TYR A 1030 10.00 -33.19 -34.08
CA TYR A 1030 8.66 -32.76 -33.72
C TYR A 1030 8.10 -33.76 -32.71
N THR A 1031 7.67 -33.28 -31.55
CA THR A 1031 6.49 -33.80 -30.85
C THR A 1031 5.93 -32.70 -29.94
N GLU A 1032 4.76 -32.17 -30.30
CA GLU A 1032 3.74 -31.70 -29.35
C GLU A 1032 2.70 -32.83 -29.19
N ASP A 1033 2.32 -33.05 -27.93
CA ASP A 1033 1.01 -33.40 -27.36
C ASP A 1033 0.13 -34.54 -27.91
N THR A 1034 -0.24 -35.47 -27.02
CA THR A 1034 -1.61 -35.57 -26.44
C THR A 1034 -1.78 -36.75 -25.46
N PHE A 1035 -2.26 -36.41 -24.25
CA PHE A 1035 -3.33 -37.05 -23.46
C PHE A 1035 -3.58 -38.56 -23.55
N THR A 1036 -3.47 -39.28 -22.43
CA THR A 1036 -4.66 -39.69 -21.62
C THR A 1036 -4.27 -40.41 -20.33
N ALA A 1037 -5.03 -40.11 -19.29
CA ALA A 1037 -5.09 -40.81 -18.02
C ALA A 1037 -5.36 -42.31 -18.16
N SER A 1038 -4.59 -43.12 -17.43
CA SER A 1038 -4.86 -44.47 -16.90
C SER A 1038 -3.54 -44.89 -16.25
N LEU A 1039 -3.40 -45.21 -14.97
CA LEU A 1039 -4.31 -45.88 -14.07
C LEU A 1039 -3.71 -45.72 -12.67
N GLN A 1040 -4.55 -45.39 -11.69
CA GLN A 1040 -4.33 -45.83 -10.30
C GLN A 1040 -4.01 -47.33 -10.27
N CYS A 1041 -3.35 -47.74 -9.18
CA CYS A 1041 -2.96 -49.11 -8.83
C CYS A 1041 -1.59 -49.53 -9.38
N ILE A 1042 -0.56 -49.34 -8.56
CA ILE A 1042 0.29 -50.42 -8.01
C ILE A 1042 1.33 -49.72 -7.09
N LEU A 1043 1.24 -50.04 -5.78
CA LEU A 1043 2.25 -49.85 -4.71
C LEU A 1043 2.19 -48.50 -3.92
N LEU A 1044 1.19 -48.21 -3.08
CA LEU A 1044 1.02 -48.78 -1.74
C LEU A 1044 1.07 -50.31 -1.67
N ASP A 1045 2.28 -50.86 -1.54
CA ASP A 1045 2.61 -51.87 -0.53
C ASP A 1045 4.11 -52.17 -0.57
N TRP A 1046 4.63 -52.58 0.58
CA TRP A 1046 6.00 -53.00 0.90
C TRP A 1046 7.03 -51.91 1.19
N GLU A 1047 7.29 -51.65 2.47
CA GLU A 1047 8.12 -52.56 3.31
C GLU A 1047 9.30 -53.15 2.53
N LYS A 1048 10.29 -52.28 2.28
CA LYS A 1048 11.64 -52.47 2.82
C LYS A 1048 12.45 -51.19 2.76
#